data_AF-A0A8B9P1P7-F1
#
_entry.id   AF-A0A8B9P1P7-F1
#
_cell.length_a   1.000
_cell.length_b   1.000
_cell.length_c   1.000
_cell.angle_alpha   90.00
_cell.angle_beta   90.00
_cell.angle_gamma   90.00
#
_symmetry.space_group_name_H-M   'P 1'
#
loop_
_entity.id
_entity.type
_entity.pdbx_description
1 polymer ?
#
loop_
_entity_poly.entity_id
_entity_poly.type
_entity_poly.pdbx_seq_one_letter_code
_entity_poly.pdbx_strand_id
1 'polypeptide(L)'
;VKCWLRYVEAKQKGPRQGLNLVYERALKELPGSYKLWYNYLKQRRKQVKHKCVSDPAYEEVNNCHERALVFMHKMPRIWLDYCQFLVEQGRVTRTRRTFDRALRALPITQHHRVWPLYLQFVRRHPLPETAVRVYRRYLKLSPENAEEYIEYLRSIDRLDEAAVRLAVVVNDERFVSKEGKSNYQLWHELCDLISQHPDKVKSLDAGAIIRGGLTRFTDQLGKLWCSLADYYIRSGHFEKARDVYEEAVQTVMTVRDFTQVFDSYAQFEESVIAAKMETVSELGKEEEDDVELELRLARFEQLIARRPLLLNSVLLRQNPHNVHEWHKRVQLYQGRPGEIINTYTEAVRTVDPFKATGRPHGLWVAFARFYEDNGQLEDVSGARFPPHKVPPESVAPPDCPLWGGEILTKATALPAKRAEYFDSSEPVQNRVYKSLKVWSMLADLEESLGTFKVGSTRCRPHTPRGAPHHPWVSPGPLGSLTLLHAPWMAPSSPLGVPMPTEPLWPSWVLPVPLGCPPTPLAIYLLYAKLEEDFGLARHAMAVYERATRAVLPAEQYDMFNIYIKRAAEIYGVTHTRPIYEKAIEVLADEHAREMCLRFADMECKLGEIDRARAIYGYCSQICDPRITATFWQTWKDFEIRHGNEDTIREMLRIKRSVQATYNTQVNFMASQMLKVYSNATGTVSDLAPGQSSLDDMKLLEQRAEQLAAEAQRDAPPRPKDHARTPAHVAPRGAGT
;
A
#
# COMPACT_ATOMS: atom_id res chain seq x y z
N VAL A 1 40.46 -45.20 50.85
CA VAL A 1 39.59 -45.20 49.64
C VAL A 1 40.25 -45.84 48.42
N LYS A 2 41.45 -45.42 47.97
CA LYS A 2 42.11 -45.98 46.75
C LYS A 2 42.37 -47.49 46.82
N CYS A 3 42.83 -48.02 47.97
CA CYS A 3 43.08 -49.45 48.14
C CYS A 3 41.79 -50.28 48.03
N TRP A 4 40.70 -49.82 48.65
CA TRP A 4 39.37 -50.44 48.53
C TRP A 4 38.82 -50.41 47.11
N LEU A 5 39.04 -49.31 46.36
CA LEU A 5 38.62 -49.23 44.96
C LEU A 5 39.39 -50.21 44.06
N ARG A 6 40.72 -50.33 44.23
CA ARG A 6 41.53 -51.34 43.53
C ARG A 6 41.09 -52.76 43.86
N TYR A 7 40.75 -53.01 45.13
CA TYR A 7 40.25 -54.32 45.58
C TYR A 7 38.89 -54.66 44.96
N VAL A 8 38.01 -53.67 44.85
CA VAL A 8 36.73 -53.77 44.14
C VAL A 8 36.92 -54.04 42.65
N GLU A 9 37.84 -53.33 41.99
CA GLU A 9 38.18 -53.53 40.57
C GLU A 9 38.70 -54.95 40.32
N ALA A 10 39.57 -55.46 41.18
CA ALA A 10 40.08 -56.83 41.10
C ALA A 10 38.98 -57.88 41.27
N LYS A 11 37.97 -57.61 42.11
CA LYS A 11 36.83 -58.51 42.35
C LYS A 11 35.66 -58.29 41.40
N GLN A 12 35.73 -57.34 40.47
CA GLN A 12 34.62 -56.95 39.58
C GLN A 12 34.11 -58.09 38.68
N LYS A 13 34.96 -59.09 38.40
CA LYS A 13 34.63 -60.31 37.64
C LYS A 13 33.99 -61.43 38.48
N GLY A 14 33.93 -61.27 39.80
CA GLY A 14 33.44 -62.29 40.74
C GLY A 14 31.91 -62.32 40.93
N PRO A 15 31.40 -63.23 41.78
CA PRO A 15 29.98 -63.37 42.07
C PRO A 15 29.38 -62.08 42.65
N ARG A 16 28.16 -61.73 42.20
CA ARG A 16 27.48 -60.45 42.48
C ARG A 16 27.31 -60.18 43.99
N GLN A 17 27.04 -61.21 44.79
CA GLN A 17 26.91 -61.11 46.25
C GLN A 17 28.26 -60.84 46.95
N GLY A 18 29.34 -61.47 46.49
CA GLY A 18 30.69 -61.25 47.02
C GLY A 18 31.15 -59.81 46.82
N LEU A 19 30.83 -59.22 45.65
CA LEU A 19 31.08 -57.80 45.40
C LEU A 19 30.31 -56.88 46.34
N ASN A 20 29.03 -57.18 46.61
CA ASN A 20 28.21 -56.37 47.53
C ASN A 20 28.77 -56.39 48.96
N LEU A 21 29.23 -57.55 49.45
CA LEU A 21 29.86 -57.70 50.76
C LEU A 21 31.17 -56.90 50.88
N VAL A 22 31.97 -56.84 49.80
CA VAL A 22 33.20 -56.04 49.78
C VAL A 22 32.89 -54.56 49.92
N TYR A 23 31.88 -54.06 49.21
CA TYR A 23 31.43 -52.67 49.37
C TYR A 23 30.87 -52.41 50.77
N GLU A 24 30.10 -53.33 51.36
CA GLU A 24 29.58 -53.18 52.72
C GLU A 24 30.69 -53.14 53.78
N ARG A 25 31.73 -53.96 53.63
CA ARG A 25 32.94 -53.87 54.48
C ARG A 25 33.63 -52.53 54.32
N ALA A 26 33.85 -52.08 53.09
CA ALA A 26 34.48 -50.79 52.83
C ALA A 26 33.68 -49.59 53.37
N LEU A 27 32.34 -49.68 53.36
CA LEU A 27 31.45 -48.63 53.85
C LEU A 27 31.27 -48.64 55.38
N LYS A 28 31.48 -49.78 56.06
CA LYS A 28 31.57 -49.83 57.52
C LYS A 28 32.80 -49.06 58.04
N GLU A 29 33.93 -49.21 57.36
CA GLU A 29 35.18 -48.52 57.70
C GLU A 29 35.16 -47.04 57.31
N LEU A 30 34.57 -46.70 56.15
CA LEU A 30 34.58 -45.34 55.59
C LEU A 30 33.17 -44.89 55.14
N PRO A 31 32.26 -44.58 56.10
CA PRO A 31 30.87 -44.23 55.79
C PRO A 31 30.70 -42.90 55.05
N GLY A 32 31.66 -41.97 55.15
CA GLY A 32 31.62 -40.66 54.48
C GLY A 32 32.18 -40.64 53.05
N SER A 33 32.64 -41.76 52.51
CA SER A 33 33.28 -41.76 51.18
C SER A 33 32.26 -41.74 50.04
N TYR A 34 32.08 -40.57 49.41
CA TYR A 34 31.22 -40.41 48.24
C TYR A 34 31.54 -41.39 47.09
N LYS A 35 32.83 -41.59 46.78
CA LYS A 35 33.26 -42.44 45.66
C LYS A 35 32.86 -43.91 45.87
N LEU A 36 32.94 -44.40 47.11
CA LEU A 36 32.54 -45.77 47.46
C LEU A 36 31.01 -45.91 47.38
N TRP A 37 30.26 -44.97 47.97
CA TRP A 37 28.80 -44.97 47.89
C TRP A 37 28.28 -44.88 46.46
N TYR A 38 28.80 -43.96 45.64
CA TYR A 38 28.38 -43.79 44.26
C TYR A 38 28.64 -45.05 43.42
N ASN A 39 29.82 -45.65 43.53
CA ASN A 39 30.16 -46.87 42.79
C ASN A 39 29.33 -48.07 43.27
N TYR A 40 29.09 -48.18 44.57
CA TYR A 40 28.24 -49.23 45.15
C TYR A 40 26.79 -49.12 44.66
N LEU A 41 26.19 -47.93 44.73
CA LEU A 41 24.84 -47.67 44.24
C LEU A 41 24.72 -47.95 42.73
N LYS A 42 25.69 -47.47 41.94
CA LYS A 42 25.75 -47.75 40.49
C LYS A 42 25.79 -49.25 40.20
N GLN A 43 26.56 -50.02 40.97
CA GLN A 43 26.65 -51.46 40.82
C GLN A 43 25.36 -52.17 41.22
N ARG A 44 24.72 -51.75 42.33
CA ARG A 44 23.43 -52.29 42.79
C ARG A 44 22.31 -52.04 41.77
N ARG A 45 22.24 -50.86 41.15
CA ARG A 45 21.29 -50.60 40.04
C ARG A 45 21.53 -51.51 38.83
N LYS A 46 22.79 -51.71 38.43
CA LYS A 46 23.12 -52.64 37.32
C LYS A 46 22.64 -54.06 37.59
N GLN A 47 22.69 -54.53 38.82
CA GLN A 47 22.23 -55.86 39.21
C GLN A 47 20.69 -56.01 39.13
N VAL A 48 19.96 -54.90 39.22
CA VAL A 48 18.50 -54.86 39.28
C VAL A 48 17.86 -54.53 37.93
N LYS A 49 18.61 -53.97 36.97
CA LYS A 49 18.10 -53.57 35.64
C LYS A 49 17.42 -54.68 34.83
N HIS A 50 17.76 -55.96 35.05
CA HIS A 50 17.18 -57.11 34.34
C HIS A 50 16.06 -57.82 35.13
N LYS A 51 15.65 -57.26 36.26
CA LYS A 51 14.67 -57.83 37.18
C LYS A 51 13.35 -57.06 37.12
N CYS A 52 12.25 -57.73 37.46
CA CYS A 52 10.92 -57.12 37.49
C CYS A 52 10.83 -56.11 38.63
N VAL A 53 10.11 -55.00 38.44
CA VAL A 53 9.99 -53.90 39.41
C VAL A 53 9.41 -54.35 40.76
N SER A 54 8.62 -55.42 40.77
CA SER A 54 8.03 -56.03 41.98
C SER A 54 9.01 -56.89 42.78
N ASP A 55 10.22 -57.16 42.26
CA ASP A 55 11.18 -58.01 42.95
C ASP A 55 11.72 -57.35 44.23
N PRO A 56 11.89 -58.10 45.34
CA PRO A 56 12.45 -57.57 46.60
C PRO A 56 13.80 -56.87 46.46
N ALA A 57 14.55 -57.23 45.41
CA ALA A 57 15.83 -56.60 45.08
C ALA A 57 15.72 -55.09 44.85
N TYR A 58 14.59 -54.57 44.31
CA TYR A 58 14.36 -53.13 44.18
C TYR A 58 14.23 -52.46 45.55
N GLU A 59 13.59 -53.11 46.51
CA GLU A 59 13.45 -52.60 47.87
C GLU A 59 14.78 -52.59 48.63
N GLU A 60 15.62 -53.60 48.44
CA GLU A 60 16.98 -53.60 48.98
C GLU A 60 17.84 -52.45 48.42
N VAL A 61 17.72 -52.14 47.13
CA VAL A 61 18.42 -51.01 46.52
C VAL A 61 17.87 -49.68 47.02
N ASN A 62 16.55 -49.57 47.20
CA ASN A 62 15.93 -48.40 47.82
C ASN A 62 16.42 -48.20 49.27
N ASN A 63 16.53 -49.26 50.06
CA ASN A 63 17.06 -49.21 51.42
C ASN A 63 18.55 -48.83 51.43
N CYS A 64 19.31 -49.30 50.43
CA CYS A 64 20.71 -48.90 50.24
C CYS A 64 20.85 -47.40 49.94
N HIS A 65 19.98 -46.85 49.09
CA HIS A 65 19.92 -45.41 48.85
C HIS A 65 19.54 -44.62 50.12
N GLU A 66 18.54 -45.06 50.89
CA GLU A 66 18.16 -44.40 52.16
C GLU A 66 19.32 -44.42 53.17
N ARG A 67 20.07 -45.54 53.27
CA ARG A 67 21.29 -45.62 54.09
C ARG A 67 22.38 -44.67 53.62
N ALA A 68 22.59 -44.56 52.30
CA ALA A 68 23.56 -43.61 51.74
C ALA A 68 23.21 -42.16 52.09
N LEU A 69 21.92 -41.83 52.07
CA LEU A 69 21.42 -40.48 52.35
C LEU A 69 21.55 -40.07 53.81
N VAL A 70 21.58 -41.02 54.77
CA VAL A 70 21.87 -40.71 56.18
C VAL A 70 23.24 -40.02 56.32
N PHE A 71 24.26 -40.53 55.63
CA PHE A 71 25.61 -39.98 55.69
C PHE A 71 25.84 -38.85 54.69
N MET A 72 25.23 -38.92 53.50
CA MET A 72 25.55 -38.05 52.35
C MET A 72 24.38 -37.15 51.89
N HIS A 73 23.53 -36.69 52.82
CA HIS A 73 22.34 -35.87 52.50
C HIS A 73 22.64 -34.54 51.77
N LYS A 74 23.85 -33.98 51.89
CA LYS A 74 24.24 -32.71 51.24
C LYS A 74 24.66 -32.86 49.77
N MET A 75 24.73 -34.08 49.25
CA MET A 75 25.31 -34.35 47.93
C MET A 75 24.22 -34.55 46.86
N PRO A 76 24.05 -33.65 45.86
CA PRO A 76 22.95 -33.72 44.90
C PRO A 76 22.92 -34.98 44.06
N ARG A 77 24.08 -35.51 43.66
CA ARG A 77 24.13 -36.60 42.68
C ARG A 77 23.47 -37.88 43.20
N ILE A 78 23.64 -38.19 44.48
CA ILE A 78 23.01 -39.35 45.11
C ILE A 78 21.48 -39.18 45.16
N TRP A 79 20.99 -37.96 45.42
CA TRP A 79 19.57 -37.64 45.35
C TRP A 79 19.02 -37.78 43.93
N LEU A 80 19.70 -37.22 42.93
CA LEU A 80 19.27 -37.31 41.52
C LEU A 80 19.22 -38.78 41.06
N ASP A 81 20.25 -39.56 41.37
CA ASP A 81 20.30 -40.99 41.07
C ASP A 81 19.18 -41.78 41.75
N TYR A 82 18.85 -41.43 43.00
CA TYR A 82 17.77 -42.06 43.74
C TYR A 82 16.39 -41.69 43.18
N CYS A 83 16.18 -40.40 42.89
CA CYS A 83 14.95 -39.90 42.29
C CYS A 83 14.71 -40.53 40.91
N GLN A 84 15.71 -40.59 40.03
CA GLN A 84 15.59 -41.25 38.72
C GLN A 84 15.23 -42.73 38.87
N PHE A 85 15.90 -43.44 39.78
CA PHE A 85 15.63 -44.86 40.03
C PHE A 85 14.20 -45.10 40.56
N LEU A 86 13.67 -44.20 41.38
CA LEU A 86 12.29 -44.29 41.85
C LEU A 86 11.27 -43.92 40.76
N VAL A 87 11.61 -42.99 39.85
CA VAL A 87 10.77 -42.67 38.68
C VAL A 87 10.64 -43.89 37.76
N GLU A 88 11.73 -44.64 37.55
CA GLU A 88 11.71 -45.91 36.81
C GLU A 88 10.80 -46.96 37.47
N GLN A 89 10.64 -46.94 38.79
CA GLN A 89 9.77 -47.87 39.53
C GLN A 89 8.28 -47.50 39.50
N GLY A 90 7.91 -46.28 39.09
CA GLY A 90 6.51 -45.83 39.04
C GLY A 90 5.82 -45.65 40.40
N ARG A 91 6.55 -45.69 41.54
CA ARG A 91 5.97 -45.50 42.89
C ARG A 91 5.74 -44.01 43.21
N VAL A 92 4.62 -43.45 42.74
CA VAL A 92 4.32 -42.00 42.72
C VAL A 92 4.36 -41.29 44.10
N THR A 93 3.84 -41.90 45.16
CA THR A 93 3.81 -41.26 46.49
C THR A 93 5.20 -41.21 47.12
N ARG A 94 5.99 -42.28 46.92
CA ARG A 94 7.37 -42.38 47.41
C ARG A 94 8.30 -41.44 46.64
N THR A 95 8.22 -41.41 45.31
CA THR A 95 8.99 -40.46 44.48
C THR A 95 8.72 -39.01 44.91
N ARG A 96 7.45 -38.61 45.06
CA ARG A 96 7.08 -37.25 45.52
C ARG A 96 7.72 -36.90 46.87
N ARG A 97 7.56 -37.76 47.88
CA ARG A 97 8.15 -37.55 49.21
C ARG A 97 9.68 -37.46 49.16
N THR A 98 10.33 -38.23 48.28
CA THR A 98 11.79 -38.18 48.10
C THR A 98 12.25 -36.91 47.40
N PHE A 99 11.52 -36.40 46.41
CA PHE A 99 11.78 -35.08 45.81
C PHE A 99 11.62 -33.96 46.85
N ASP A 100 10.56 -34.01 47.68
CA ASP A 100 10.36 -33.04 48.77
C ASP A 100 11.45 -33.11 49.86
N ARG A 101 11.99 -34.30 50.13
CA ARG A 101 13.15 -34.48 51.03
C ARG A 101 14.43 -33.94 50.38
N ALA A 102 14.65 -34.21 49.10
CA ALA A 102 15.81 -33.70 48.37
C ALA A 102 15.85 -32.16 48.36
N LEU A 103 14.72 -31.50 48.07
CA LEU A 103 14.61 -30.04 48.07
C LEU A 103 14.77 -29.41 49.47
N ARG A 104 14.49 -30.15 50.55
CA ARG A 104 14.75 -29.71 51.93
C ARG A 104 16.20 -29.91 52.36
N ALA A 105 16.83 -30.99 51.91
CA ALA A 105 18.19 -31.35 52.30
C ALA A 105 19.27 -30.58 51.51
N LEU A 106 18.98 -30.18 50.27
CA LEU A 106 19.91 -29.50 49.39
C LEU A 106 19.79 -27.96 49.49
N PRO A 107 20.91 -27.22 49.45
CA PRO A 107 20.91 -25.77 49.32
C PRO A 107 20.18 -25.27 48.07
N ILE A 108 19.62 -24.06 48.15
CA ILE A 108 18.86 -23.41 47.06
C ILE A 108 19.66 -23.31 45.75
N THR A 109 20.98 -23.14 45.81
CA THR A 109 21.86 -23.07 44.64
C THR A 109 21.84 -24.35 43.80
N GLN A 110 21.48 -25.49 44.38
CA GLN A 110 21.47 -26.80 43.72
C GLN A 110 20.08 -27.21 43.23
N HIS A 111 19.04 -26.43 43.55
CA HIS A 111 17.66 -26.74 43.19
C HIS A 111 17.44 -26.77 41.67
N HIS A 112 18.22 -26.01 40.89
CA HIS A 112 18.20 -26.03 39.42
C HIS A 112 18.42 -27.42 38.81
N ARG A 113 19.08 -28.35 39.52
CA ARG A 113 19.30 -29.73 39.04
C ARG A 113 18.16 -30.68 39.35
N VAL A 114 17.44 -30.42 40.44
CA VAL A 114 16.36 -31.29 40.93
C VAL A 114 15.04 -30.96 40.21
N TRP A 115 14.78 -29.67 39.96
CA TRP A 115 13.53 -29.21 39.35
C TRP A 115 13.23 -29.81 37.97
N PRO A 116 14.17 -29.88 36.99
CA PRO A 116 13.87 -30.47 35.69
C PRO A 116 13.40 -31.93 35.78
N LEU A 117 14.03 -32.73 36.63
CA LEU A 117 13.62 -34.12 36.86
C LEU A 117 12.27 -34.22 37.57
N TYR A 118 11.99 -33.28 38.48
CA TYR A 118 10.72 -33.26 39.19
C TYR A 118 9.56 -32.83 38.27
N LEU A 119 9.78 -31.86 37.39
CA LEU A 119 8.81 -31.42 36.38
C LEU A 119 8.55 -32.51 35.34
N GLN A 120 9.59 -33.19 34.84
CA GLN A 120 9.45 -34.34 33.94
C GLN A 120 8.62 -35.47 34.58
N PHE A 121 8.86 -35.76 35.86
CA PHE A 121 8.07 -36.74 36.61
C PHE A 121 6.60 -36.33 36.72
N VAL A 122 6.34 -35.06 37.00
CA VAL A 122 5.00 -34.51 37.15
C VAL A 122 4.22 -34.50 35.82
N ARG A 123 4.88 -34.25 34.68
CA ARG A 123 4.25 -34.33 33.34
C ARG A 123 3.94 -35.76 32.92
N ARG A 124 4.70 -36.75 33.40
CA ARG A 124 4.53 -38.17 33.03
C ARG A 124 3.33 -38.84 33.70
N HIS A 125 2.85 -38.32 34.82
CA HIS A 125 1.73 -38.90 35.56
C HIS A 125 0.53 -37.92 35.61
N PRO A 126 -0.71 -38.38 35.33
CA PRO A 126 -1.89 -37.53 35.33
C PRO A 126 -2.36 -37.25 36.77
N LEU A 127 -1.62 -36.44 37.52
CA LEU A 127 -2.00 -35.99 38.88
C LEU A 127 -2.02 -34.45 38.98
N PRO A 128 -3.10 -33.81 38.49
CA PRO A 128 -3.14 -32.37 38.24
C PRO A 128 -2.98 -31.53 39.52
N GLU A 129 -3.58 -31.92 40.65
CA GLU A 129 -3.46 -31.15 41.89
C GLU A 129 -2.06 -31.15 42.48
N THR A 130 -1.38 -32.30 42.44
CA THR A 130 -0.02 -32.41 42.95
C THR A 130 0.95 -31.63 42.08
N ALA A 131 0.74 -31.69 40.77
CA ALA A 131 1.52 -30.94 39.82
C ALA A 131 1.40 -29.43 40.02
N VAL A 132 0.18 -28.93 40.14
CA VAL A 132 -0.11 -27.51 40.41
C VAL A 132 0.57 -27.03 41.67
N ARG A 133 0.55 -27.82 42.75
CA ARG A 133 1.25 -27.49 44.01
C ARG A 133 2.77 -27.44 43.82
N VAL A 134 3.32 -28.36 43.05
CA VAL A 134 4.76 -28.42 42.73
C VAL A 134 5.18 -27.21 41.90
N TYR A 135 4.44 -26.89 40.84
CA TYR A 135 4.67 -25.71 40.02
C TYR A 135 4.52 -24.41 40.81
N ARG A 136 3.51 -24.27 41.69
CA ARG A 136 3.39 -23.10 42.59
C ARG A 136 4.60 -22.93 43.49
N ARG A 137 5.21 -24.02 43.95
CA ARG A 137 6.45 -23.98 44.75
C ARG A 137 7.66 -23.61 43.89
N TYR A 138 7.73 -24.12 42.66
CA TYR A 138 8.78 -23.81 41.71
C TYR A 138 8.81 -22.32 41.35
N LEU A 139 7.64 -21.73 41.09
CA LEU A 139 7.52 -20.31 40.71
C LEU A 139 7.94 -19.34 41.82
N LYS A 140 7.87 -19.74 43.09
CA LYS A 140 8.43 -18.93 44.19
C LYS A 140 9.96 -18.79 44.09
N LEU A 141 10.63 -19.73 43.43
CA LEU A 141 12.08 -19.76 43.28
C LEU A 141 12.53 -19.17 41.95
N SER A 142 11.82 -19.48 40.87
CA SER A 142 12.12 -19.02 39.51
C SER A 142 10.86 -18.43 38.87
N PRO A 143 10.59 -17.13 39.05
CA PRO A 143 9.45 -16.47 38.42
C PRO A 143 9.56 -16.48 36.89
N GLU A 144 10.78 -16.50 36.35
CA GLU A 144 11.08 -16.53 34.91
C GLU A 144 10.51 -17.75 34.15
N ASN A 145 10.22 -18.86 34.85
CA ASN A 145 9.66 -20.07 34.22
C ASN A 145 8.13 -20.13 34.33
N ALA A 146 7.47 -18.98 34.47
CA ALA A 146 6.01 -18.90 34.53
C ALA A 146 5.33 -19.46 33.27
N GLU A 147 5.95 -19.30 32.10
CA GLU A 147 5.45 -19.76 30.80
C GLU A 147 5.28 -21.29 30.76
N GLU A 148 6.29 -22.06 31.20
CA GLU A 148 6.21 -23.54 31.27
C GLU A 148 5.08 -24.04 32.16
N TYR A 149 4.69 -23.25 33.17
CA TYR A 149 3.55 -23.55 34.03
C TYR A 149 2.22 -23.21 33.36
N ILE A 150 2.15 -22.09 32.64
CA ILE A 150 0.96 -21.69 31.88
C ILE A 150 0.67 -22.73 30.79
N GLU A 151 1.69 -23.19 30.05
CA GLU A 151 1.54 -24.27 29.06
C GLU A 151 1.07 -25.58 29.71
N TYR A 152 1.60 -25.90 30.89
CA TYR A 152 1.15 -27.07 31.63
C TYR A 152 -0.30 -26.95 32.09
N LEU A 153 -0.74 -25.76 32.51
CA LEU A 153 -2.14 -25.53 32.87
C LEU A 153 -3.08 -25.59 31.66
N ARG A 154 -2.62 -25.11 30.49
CA ARG A 154 -3.33 -25.26 29.21
C ARG A 154 -3.51 -26.74 28.86
N SER A 155 -2.49 -27.58 29.02
CA SER A 155 -2.60 -29.02 28.71
C SER A 155 -3.52 -29.81 29.65
N ILE A 156 -3.89 -29.25 30.80
CA ILE A 156 -4.81 -29.86 31.78
C ILE A 156 -6.20 -29.20 31.73
N ASP A 157 -6.44 -28.30 30.78
CA ASP A 157 -7.67 -27.53 30.63
C ASP A 157 -8.06 -26.71 31.88
N ARG A 158 -7.10 -26.38 32.77
CA ARG A 158 -7.32 -25.50 33.93
C ARG A 158 -7.07 -24.05 33.55
N LEU A 159 -7.90 -23.56 32.64
CA LEU A 159 -7.74 -22.27 31.97
C LEU A 159 -7.92 -21.07 32.91
N ASP A 160 -8.83 -21.13 33.89
CA ASP A 160 -8.98 -20.13 34.95
C ASP A 160 -7.63 -19.81 35.63
N GLU A 161 -6.92 -20.85 36.10
CA GLU A 161 -5.64 -20.65 36.78
C GLU A 161 -4.54 -20.19 35.83
N ALA A 162 -4.60 -20.60 34.55
CA ALA A 162 -3.68 -20.15 33.52
C ALA A 162 -3.87 -18.65 33.24
N ALA A 163 -5.12 -18.19 33.11
CA ALA A 163 -5.47 -16.80 32.87
C ALA A 163 -5.03 -15.90 34.03
N VAL A 164 -5.29 -16.29 35.28
CA VAL A 164 -4.86 -15.52 36.46
C VAL A 164 -3.33 -15.41 36.51
N ARG A 165 -2.61 -16.48 36.17
CA ARG A 165 -1.15 -16.48 36.17
C ARG A 165 -0.58 -15.64 35.03
N LEU A 166 -1.15 -15.75 33.84
CA LEU A 166 -0.82 -14.87 32.71
C LEU A 166 -1.07 -13.41 33.06
N ALA A 167 -2.20 -13.07 33.68
CA ALA A 167 -2.52 -11.70 34.09
C ALA A 167 -1.52 -11.11 35.10
N VAL A 168 -1.00 -11.92 36.03
CA VAL A 168 0.07 -11.49 36.94
C VAL A 168 1.37 -11.25 36.16
N VAL A 169 1.77 -12.20 35.31
CA VAL A 169 3.00 -12.09 34.49
C VAL A 169 2.98 -10.87 33.58
N VAL A 170 1.81 -10.60 32.99
CA VAL A 170 1.59 -9.49 32.06
C VAL A 170 1.58 -8.12 32.76
N ASN A 171 1.10 -8.04 34.00
CA ASN A 171 1.13 -6.80 34.77
C ASN A 171 2.52 -6.49 35.37
N ASP A 172 3.40 -7.48 35.45
CA ASP A 172 4.77 -7.31 35.91
C ASP A 172 5.66 -6.78 34.77
N GLU A 173 5.89 -5.46 34.71
CA GLU A 173 6.77 -4.82 33.69
C GLU A 173 8.23 -5.30 33.73
N ARG A 174 8.66 -5.92 34.84
CA ARG A 174 10.01 -6.45 35.04
C ARG A 174 10.17 -7.89 34.54
N PHE A 175 9.08 -8.53 34.13
CA PHE A 175 9.12 -9.90 33.65
C PHE A 175 9.74 -9.95 32.25
N VAL A 176 10.79 -10.75 32.10
CA VAL A 176 11.41 -11.04 30.81
C VAL A 176 11.17 -12.52 30.50
N SER A 177 10.47 -12.77 29.40
CA SER A 177 10.23 -14.11 28.88
C SER A 177 11.54 -14.82 28.59
N LYS A 178 11.65 -16.09 28.98
CA LYS A 178 12.77 -16.96 28.56
C LYS A 178 12.66 -17.41 27.12
N GLU A 179 11.43 -17.49 26.61
CA GLU A 179 11.14 -17.78 25.21
C GLU A 179 11.35 -16.56 24.29
N GLY A 180 11.71 -15.40 24.86
CA GLY A 180 11.91 -14.16 24.12
C GLY A 180 10.61 -13.52 23.65
N LYS A 181 9.46 -13.93 24.21
CA LYS A 181 8.16 -13.34 23.88
C LYS A 181 8.10 -11.90 24.34
N SER A 182 7.55 -11.04 23.48
CA SER A 182 7.32 -9.64 23.84
C SER A 182 6.18 -9.55 24.85
N ASN A 183 6.16 -8.50 25.68
CA ASN A 183 5.06 -8.25 26.61
C ASN A 183 3.71 -8.22 25.87
N TYR A 184 3.66 -7.61 24.69
CA TYR A 184 2.48 -7.63 23.82
C TYR A 184 2.04 -9.04 23.41
N GLN A 185 2.97 -9.94 23.06
CA GLN A 185 2.61 -11.32 22.71
C GLN A 185 2.01 -12.07 23.91
N LEU A 186 2.55 -11.89 25.11
CA LEU A 186 1.96 -12.45 26.33
C LEU A 186 0.57 -11.86 26.60
N TRP A 187 0.40 -10.58 26.30
CA TRP A 187 -0.88 -9.88 26.39
C TRP A 187 -1.92 -10.42 25.42
N HIS A 188 -1.51 -10.66 24.17
CA HIS A 188 -2.34 -11.26 23.14
C HIS A 188 -2.69 -12.72 23.49
N GLU A 189 -1.73 -13.51 23.97
CA GLU A 189 -1.98 -14.88 24.44
C GLU A 189 -2.96 -14.96 25.62
N LEU A 190 -2.97 -13.93 26.48
CA LEU A 190 -3.96 -13.79 27.54
C LEU A 190 -5.35 -13.47 26.95
N CYS A 191 -5.43 -12.52 26.01
CA CYS A 191 -6.68 -12.14 25.37
C CYS A 191 -7.29 -13.30 24.58
N ASP A 192 -6.48 -14.06 23.82
CA ASP A 192 -6.92 -15.25 23.09
C ASP A 192 -7.45 -16.34 24.02
N LEU A 193 -6.78 -16.56 25.15
CA LEU A 193 -7.21 -17.58 26.11
C LEU A 193 -8.54 -17.20 26.76
N ILE A 194 -8.74 -15.91 27.06
CA ILE A 194 -9.99 -15.40 27.62
C ILE A 194 -11.11 -15.44 26.57
N SER A 195 -10.84 -14.99 25.33
CA SER A 195 -11.84 -14.92 24.27
C SER A 195 -12.28 -16.30 23.79
N GLN A 196 -11.37 -17.29 23.74
CA GLN A 196 -11.70 -18.62 23.25
C GLN A 196 -12.54 -19.45 24.24
N HIS A 197 -12.42 -19.17 25.54
CA HIS A 197 -13.07 -19.96 26.59
C HIS A 197 -13.79 -19.11 27.65
N PRO A 198 -14.86 -18.37 27.30
CA PRO A 198 -15.59 -17.53 28.26
C PRO A 198 -16.19 -18.32 29.43
N ASP A 199 -16.68 -19.54 29.20
CA ASP A 199 -17.35 -20.35 30.23
C ASP A 199 -16.40 -20.84 31.33
N LYS A 200 -15.12 -21.00 30.97
CA LYS A 200 -14.07 -21.58 31.83
C LYS A 200 -13.21 -20.50 32.51
N VAL A 201 -13.42 -19.21 32.21
CA VAL A 201 -12.69 -18.11 32.83
C VAL A 201 -13.68 -17.19 33.55
N LYS A 202 -13.96 -17.50 34.81
CA LYS A 202 -14.95 -16.74 35.64
C LYS A 202 -14.29 -15.82 36.67
N SER A 203 -13.03 -16.08 36.98
CA SER A 203 -12.28 -15.42 38.05
C SER A 203 -11.74 -14.03 37.70
N LEU A 204 -11.78 -13.66 36.43
CA LEU A 204 -11.25 -12.40 35.90
C LEU A 204 -12.33 -11.65 35.14
N ASP A 205 -12.38 -10.33 35.32
CA ASP A 205 -13.18 -9.46 34.46
C ASP A 205 -12.47 -9.28 33.12
N ALA A 206 -12.85 -10.11 32.15
CA ALA A 206 -12.34 -10.11 30.79
C ALA A 206 -12.43 -8.72 30.14
N GLY A 207 -13.54 -8.00 30.36
CA GLY A 207 -13.78 -6.69 29.74
C GLY A 207 -12.83 -5.63 30.27
N ALA A 208 -12.63 -5.57 31.58
CA ALA A 208 -11.70 -4.61 32.19
C ALA A 208 -10.24 -4.88 31.81
N ILE A 209 -9.85 -6.15 31.72
CA ILE A 209 -8.49 -6.54 31.32
C ILE A 209 -8.24 -6.12 29.88
N ILE A 210 -9.14 -6.48 28.95
CA ILE A 210 -8.93 -6.18 27.53
C ILE A 210 -8.98 -4.65 27.28
N ARG A 211 -9.86 -3.92 27.98
CA ARG A 211 -9.85 -2.44 27.97
C ARG A 211 -8.54 -1.87 28.53
N GLY A 212 -7.96 -2.51 29.54
CA GLY A 212 -6.67 -2.13 30.11
C GLY A 212 -5.53 -2.13 29.08
N GLY A 213 -5.42 -3.14 28.21
CA GLY A 213 -4.34 -3.15 27.21
C GLY A 213 -4.64 -2.37 25.94
N LEU A 214 -5.90 -2.05 25.64
CA LEU A 214 -6.22 -1.04 24.63
C LEU A 214 -5.58 0.32 24.99
N THR A 215 -5.46 0.65 26.28
CA THR A 215 -4.76 1.88 26.71
C THR A 215 -3.23 1.76 26.71
N ARG A 216 -2.68 0.55 26.87
CA ARG A 216 -1.23 0.31 26.97
C ARG A 216 -0.57 0.05 25.61
N PHE A 217 -1.29 -0.53 24.66
CA PHE A 217 -0.77 -0.94 23.35
C PHE A 217 -1.53 -0.26 22.22
N THR A 218 -1.01 0.87 21.75
CA THR A 218 -1.61 1.68 20.67
C THR A 218 -1.40 1.12 19.27
N ASP A 219 -0.45 0.19 19.10
CA ASP A 219 0.11 -0.14 17.78
C ASP A 219 -0.59 -1.32 17.09
N GLN A 220 -1.47 -2.04 17.79
CA GLN A 220 -2.25 -3.19 17.26
C GLN A 220 -3.65 -3.27 17.89
N LEU A 221 -4.35 -2.14 17.93
CA LEU A 221 -5.68 -2.05 18.56
C LEU A 221 -6.71 -2.96 17.88
N GLY A 222 -6.59 -3.18 16.56
CA GLY A 222 -7.58 -3.95 15.79
C GLY A 222 -7.74 -5.38 16.30
N LYS A 223 -6.64 -6.08 16.56
CA LYS A 223 -6.66 -7.46 17.10
C LYS A 223 -7.29 -7.52 18.48
N LEU A 224 -6.97 -6.56 19.35
CA LEU A 224 -7.47 -6.52 20.72
C LEU A 224 -8.98 -6.26 20.75
N TRP A 225 -9.47 -5.33 19.94
CA TRP A 225 -10.90 -5.09 19.77
C TRP A 225 -11.64 -6.32 19.24
N CYS A 226 -11.09 -7.02 18.24
CA CYS A 226 -11.67 -8.27 17.76
C CYS A 226 -11.72 -9.33 18.86
N SER A 227 -10.65 -9.50 19.65
CA SER A 227 -10.65 -10.47 20.76
C SER A 227 -11.68 -10.14 21.87
N LEU A 228 -11.91 -8.85 22.14
CA LEU A 228 -12.95 -8.41 23.08
C LEU A 228 -14.35 -8.70 22.54
N ALA A 229 -14.57 -8.43 21.26
CA ALA A 229 -15.84 -8.73 20.62
C ALA A 229 -16.10 -10.24 20.56
N ASP A 230 -15.10 -11.05 20.18
CA ASP A 230 -15.16 -12.51 20.17
C ASP A 230 -15.54 -13.09 21.53
N TYR A 231 -15.03 -12.51 22.63
CA TYR A 231 -15.43 -12.88 23.98
C TYR A 231 -16.95 -12.69 24.20
N TYR A 232 -17.48 -11.52 23.83
CA TYR A 232 -18.91 -11.25 23.98
C TYR A 232 -19.78 -12.10 23.06
N ILE A 233 -19.34 -12.35 21.83
CA ILE A 233 -20.00 -13.23 20.86
C ILE A 233 -20.12 -14.64 21.43
N ARG A 234 -19.02 -15.21 21.95
CA ARG A 234 -19.03 -16.56 22.54
C ARG A 234 -19.79 -16.63 23.86
N SER A 235 -19.86 -15.53 24.61
CA SER A 235 -20.70 -15.44 25.81
C SER A 235 -22.20 -15.31 25.52
N GLY A 236 -22.60 -15.22 24.25
CA GLY A 236 -24.00 -15.06 23.82
C GLY A 236 -24.56 -13.63 23.94
N HIS A 237 -23.74 -12.64 24.31
CA HIS A 237 -24.17 -11.25 24.47
C HIS A 237 -23.93 -10.43 23.19
N PHE A 238 -24.76 -10.65 22.17
CA PHE A 238 -24.59 -10.02 20.85
C PHE A 238 -24.70 -8.49 20.86
N GLU A 239 -25.56 -7.91 21.70
CA GLU A 239 -25.69 -6.46 21.81
C GLU A 239 -24.43 -5.79 22.35
N LYS A 240 -23.83 -6.38 23.40
CA LYS A 240 -22.55 -5.89 23.94
C LYS A 240 -21.41 -6.03 22.95
N ALA A 241 -21.43 -7.08 22.12
CA ALA A 241 -20.45 -7.24 21.04
C ALA A 241 -20.58 -6.11 20.00
N ARG A 242 -21.81 -5.71 19.65
CA ARG A 242 -22.07 -4.55 18.77
C ARG A 242 -21.57 -3.25 19.39
N ASP A 243 -21.87 -3.01 20.67
CA ASP A 243 -21.40 -1.80 21.37
C ASP A 243 -19.87 -1.71 21.35
N VAL A 244 -19.19 -2.85 21.54
CA VAL A 244 -17.73 -2.94 21.44
C VAL A 244 -17.23 -2.64 20.04
N TYR A 245 -17.88 -3.16 18.99
CA TYR A 245 -17.51 -2.86 17.61
C TYR A 245 -17.75 -1.39 17.24
N GLU A 246 -18.86 -0.79 17.68
CA GLU A 246 -19.15 0.63 17.48
C GLU A 246 -18.14 1.53 18.22
N GLU A 247 -17.78 1.17 19.45
CA GLU A 247 -16.72 1.84 20.21
C GLU A 247 -15.35 1.69 19.51
N ALA A 248 -15.03 0.51 18.98
CA ALA A 248 -13.80 0.25 18.26
C ALA A 248 -13.71 1.11 16.99
N VAL A 249 -14.76 1.12 16.16
CA VAL A 249 -14.83 1.95 14.94
C VAL A 249 -14.67 3.44 15.24
N GLN A 250 -15.16 3.90 16.40
CA GLN A 250 -15.00 5.29 16.83
C GLN A 250 -13.65 5.60 17.47
N THR A 251 -12.89 4.63 17.97
CA THR A 251 -11.63 4.89 18.68
C THR A 251 -10.39 4.64 17.83
N VAL A 252 -10.50 3.78 16.82
CA VAL A 252 -9.38 3.39 15.97
C VAL A 252 -8.84 4.58 15.15
N MET A 253 -7.52 4.77 15.21
CA MET A 253 -6.82 5.81 14.46
C MET A 253 -6.20 5.30 13.15
N THR A 254 -5.85 4.01 13.03
CA THR A 254 -5.17 3.49 11.84
C THR A 254 -6.16 2.90 10.84
N VAL A 255 -5.88 3.04 9.53
CA VAL A 255 -6.73 2.46 8.48
C VAL A 255 -6.69 0.94 8.52
N ARG A 256 -5.53 0.34 8.84
CA ARG A 256 -5.36 -1.12 8.93
C ARG A 256 -6.22 -1.71 10.05
N ASP A 257 -6.15 -1.14 11.24
CA ASP A 257 -6.96 -1.60 12.37
C ASP A 257 -8.45 -1.38 12.09
N PHE A 258 -8.81 -0.27 11.42
CA PHE A 258 -10.20 0.00 11.04
C PHE A 258 -10.73 -1.06 10.07
N THR A 259 -9.96 -1.40 9.03
CA THR A 259 -10.36 -2.46 8.09
C THR A 259 -10.52 -3.79 8.80
N GLN A 260 -9.61 -4.14 9.71
CA GLN A 260 -9.68 -5.39 10.45
C GLN A 260 -10.93 -5.47 11.33
N VAL A 261 -11.23 -4.41 12.09
CA VAL A 261 -12.41 -4.33 12.98
C VAL A 261 -13.70 -4.26 12.18
N PHE A 262 -13.71 -3.52 11.07
CA PHE A 262 -14.89 -3.38 10.23
C PHE A 262 -15.22 -4.70 9.51
N ASP A 263 -14.22 -5.39 8.96
CA ASP A 263 -14.43 -6.65 8.27
C ASP A 263 -14.88 -7.74 9.26
N SER A 264 -14.36 -7.76 10.50
CA SER A 264 -14.86 -8.67 11.55
C SER A 264 -16.25 -8.32 12.05
N TYR A 265 -16.60 -7.03 12.16
CA TYR A 265 -17.95 -6.59 12.50
C TYR A 265 -18.97 -6.98 11.42
N ALA A 266 -18.61 -6.80 10.14
CA ALA A 266 -19.45 -7.21 9.02
C ALA A 266 -19.64 -8.73 8.97
N GLN A 267 -18.59 -9.52 9.17
CA GLN A 267 -18.67 -10.98 9.27
C GLN A 267 -19.54 -11.42 10.45
N PHE A 268 -19.45 -10.71 11.58
CA PHE A 268 -20.30 -10.97 12.74
C PHE A 268 -21.78 -10.76 12.43
N GLU A 269 -22.16 -9.60 11.88
CA GLU A 269 -23.56 -9.33 11.52
C GLU A 269 -24.07 -10.32 10.47
N GLU A 270 -23.26 -10.64 9.46
CA GLU A 270 -23.58 -11.64 8.44
C GLU A 270 -23.81 -13.03 9.08
N SER A 271 -22.94 -13.46 9.99
CA SER A 271 -23.09 -14.75 10.68
C SER A 271 -24.34 -14.82 11.56
N VAL A 272 -24.71 -13.71 12.21
CA VAL A 272 -25.92 -13.61 13.05
C VAL A 272 -27.18 -13.62 12.19
N ILE A 273 -27.16 -12.95 11.04
CA ILE A 273 -28.26 -12.97 10.06
C ILE A 273 -28.41 -14.37 9.46
N ALA A 274 -27.31 -15.02 9.05
CA ALA A 274 -27.31 -16.36 8.50
C ALA A 274 -27.85 -17.39 9.49
N ALA A 275 -27.35 -17.38 10.74
CA ALA A 275 -27.85 -18.26 11.79
C ALA A 275 -29.34 -18.03 12.08
N LYS A 276 -29.79 -16.78 12.10
CA LYS A 276 -31.21 -16.46 12.32
C LYS A 276 -32.06 -16.91 11.12
N MET A 277 -31.60 -16.72 9.89
CA MET A 277 -32.27 -17.18 8.67
C MET A 277 -32.44 -18.71 8.65
N GLU A 278 -31.43 -19.46 9.09
CA GLU A 278 -31.52 -20.92 9.29
C GLU A 278 -32.57 -21.28 10.35
N THR A 279 -32.56 -20.62 11.52
CA THR A 279 -33.56 -20.90 12.56
C THR A 279 -35.00 -20.63 12.10
N VAL A 280 -35.24 -19.55 11.35
CA VAL A 280 -36.56 -19.24 10.77
C VAL A 280 -36.98 -20.27 9.73
N SER A 281 -36.03 -20.79 8.94
CA SER A 281 -36.28 -21.87 7.98
C SER A 281 -36.59 -23.22 8.66
N GLU A 282 -36.02 -23.51 9.83
CA GLU A 282 -36.16 -24.78 10.54
C GLU A 282 -37.38 -24.83 11.48
N LEU A 283 -37.66 -23.75 12.20
CA LEU A 283 -38.70 -23.72 13.25
C LEU A 283 -40.08 -23.26 12.74
N GLY A 284 -40.16 -22.80 11.49
CA GLY A 284 -41.39 -22.26 10.91
C GLY A 284 -41.60 -20.79 11.31
N LYS A 285 -42.24 -20.04 10.41
CA LYS A 285 -42.34 -18.58 10.47
C LYS A 285 -43.25 -18.10 11.61
N GLU A 286 -42.66 -17.59 12.67
CA GLU A 286 -43.34 -16.67 13.58
C GLU A 286 -43.16 -15.23 13.04
N GLU A 287 -44.23 -14.42 12.98
CA GLU A 287 -44.16 -13.04 12.45
C GLU A 287 -43.14 -12.16 13.21
N GLU A 288 -42.88 -12.47 14.49
CA GLU A 288 -41.90 -11.77 15.31
C GLU A 288 -40.45 -12.01 14.85
N ASP A 289 -40.12 -13.23 14.41
CA ASP A 289 -38.79 -13.57 13.93
C ASP A 289 -38.48 -12.94 12.56
N ASP A 290 -39.51 -12.79 11.71
CA ASP A 290 -39.41 -12.11 10.41
C ASP A 290 -39.12 -10.60 10.61
N VAL A 291 -39.80 -9.95 11.57
CA VAL A 291 -39.54 -8.53 11.92
C VAL A 291 -38.14 -8.34 12.49
N GLU A 292 -37.68 -9.26 13.35
CA GLU A 292 -36.33 -9.20 13.90
C GLU A 292 -35.26 -9.37 12.80
N LEU A 293 -35.49 -10.28 11.84
CA LEU A 293 -34.61 -10.49 10.70
C LEU A 293 -34.55 -9.26 9.79
N GLU A 294 -35.69 -8.65 9.46
CA GLU A 294 -35.76 -7.41 8.67
C GLU A 294 -35.03 -6.26 9.38
N LEU A 295 -35.21 -6.10 10.69
CA LEU A 295 -34.51 -5.09 11.47
C LEU A 295 -32.99 -5.30 11.42
N ARG A 296 -32.51 -6.54 11.46
CA ARG A 296 -31.07 -6.88 11.37
C ARG A 296 -30.53 -6.62 9.96
N LEU A 297 -31.27 -7.00 8.92
CA LEU A 297 -30.91 -6.69 7.53
C LEU A 297 -30.80 -5.19 7.29
N ALA A 298 -31.80 -4.41 7.74
CA ALA A 298 -31.78 -2.95 7.62
C ALA A 298 -30.59 -2.32 8.37
N ARG A 299 -30.21 -2.85 9.54
CA ARG A 299 -29.01 -2.40 10.27
C ARG A 299 -27.73 -2.74 9.52
N PHE A 300 -27.62 -3.94 8.95
CA PHE A 300 -26.46 -4.36 8.17
C PHE A 300 -26.28 -3.53 6.90
N GLU A 301 -27.37 -3.25 6.18
CA GLU A 301 -27.34 -2.33 5.03
C GLU A 301 -26.87 -0.93 5.43
N GLN A 302 -27.35 -0.42 6.56
CA GLN A 302 -26.88 0.86 7.10
C GLN A 302 -25.39 0.82 7.47
N LEU A 303 -24.89 -0.28 8.02
CA LEU A 303 -23.48 -0.45 8.35
C LEU A 303 -22.60 -0.41 7.09
N ILE A 304 -22.99 -1.14 6.05
CA ILE A 304 -22.28 -1.15 4.75
C ILE A 304 -22.30 0.25 4.13
N ALA A 305 -23.46 0.91 4.11
CA ALA A 305 -23.59 2.27 3.58
C ALA A 305 -22.73 3.29 4.35
N ARG A 306 -22.47 3.07 5.65
CA ARG A 306 -21.62 3.93 6.48
C ARG A 306 -20.12 3.69 6.28
N ARG A 307 -19.68 2.58 5.67
CA ARG A 307 -18.24 2.25 5.51
C ARG A 307 -17.41 3.41 4.94
N PRO A 308 -17.80 4.10 3.85
CA PRO A 308 -17.00 5.19 3.29
C PRO A 308 -16.91 6.41 4.25
N LEU A 309 -18.01 6.71 4.96
CA LEU A 309 -18.07 7.79 5.94
C LEU A 309 -17.17 7.51 7.15
N LEU A 310 -17.21 6.28 7.65
CA LEU A 310 -16.38 5.83 8.76
C LEU A 310 -14.90 5.84 8.39
N LEU A 311 -14.54 5.33 7.21
CA LEU A 311 -13.16 5.37 6.72
C LEU A 311 -12.63 6.80 6.59
N ASN A 312 -13.44 7.70 6.02
CA ASN A 312 -13.08 9.12 5.93
C ASN A 312 -12.92 9.75 7.33
N SER A 313 -13.76 9.36 8.30
CA SER A 313 -13.60 9.81 9.69
C SER A 313 -12.28 9.38 10.32
N VAL A 314 -11.79 8.16 10.02
CA VAL A 314 -10.48 7.67 10.49
C VAL A 314 -9.34 8.49 9.87
N LEU A 315 -9.42 8.79 8.58
CA LEU A 315 -8.42 9.64 7.91
C LEU A 315 -8.39 11.07 8.48
N LEU A 316 -9.56 11.62 8.80
CA LEU A 316 -9.66 12.93 9.44
C LEU A 316 -9.16 12.92 10.90
N ARG A 317 -9.26 11.79 11.63
CA ARG A 317 -8.65 11.63 12.96
C ARG A 317 -7.13 11.57 12.90
N GLN A 318 -6.57 10.94 11.86
CA GLN A 318 -5.11 10.93 11.65
C GLN A 318 -4.59 12.33 11.34
N ASN A 319 -5.25 13.03 10.42
CA ASN A 319 -4.83 14.35 9.96
C ASN A 319 -6.04 15.29 9.81
N PRO A 320 -6.43 16.00 10.88
CA PRO A 320 -7.57 16.93 10.86
C PRO A 320 -7.42 18.08 9.86
N HIS A 321 -6.18 18.42 9.51
CA HIS A 321 -5.86 19.55 8.63
C HIS A 321 -5.81 19.17 7.13
N ASN A 322 -6.19 17.94 6.75
CA ASN A 322 -6.20 17.51 5.35
C ASN A 322 -7.47 17.99 4.64
N VAL A 323 -7.33 19.00 3.78
CA VAL A 323 -8.45 19.65 3.08
C VAL A 323 -9.11 18.72 2.05
N HIS A 324 -8.34 17.81 1.43
CA HIS A 324 -8.88 16.89 0.42
C HIS A 324 -9.83 15.87 1.03
N GLU A 325 -9.54 15.41 2.25
CA GLU A 325 -10.41 14.46 2.96
C GLU A 325 -11.71 15.12 3.41
N TRP A 326 -11.69 16.40 3.78
CA TRP A 326 -12.93 17.17 4.04
C TRP A 326 -13.80 17.31 2.79
N HIS A 327 -13.19 17.56 1.62
CA HIS A 327 -13.95 17.59 0.36
C HIS A 327 -14.56 16.23 0.00
N LYS A 328 -13.80 15.13 0.17
CA LYS A 328 -14.34 13.78 -0.02
C LYS A 328 -15.51 13.51 0.91
N ARG A 329 -15.46 13.96 2.17
CA ARG A 329 -16.57 13.85 3.12
C ARG A 329 -17.84 14.51 2.61
N VAL A 330 -17.71 15.72 2.05
CA VAL A 330 -18.85 16.46 1.47
C VAL A 330 -19.43 15.71 0.25
N GLN A 331 -18.57 15.13 -0.60
CA GLN A 331 -19.03 14.32 -1.73
C GLN A 331 -19.80 13.08 -1.26
N LEU A 332 -19.45 12.50 -0.12
CA LEU A 332 -20.18 11.36 0.45
C LEU A 332 -21.56 11.74 1.02
N TYR A 333 -21.77 13.00 1.42
CA TYR A 333 -23.05 13.49 1.94
C TYR A 333 -24.00 14.08 0.88
N GLN A 334 -23.73 13.84 -0.41
CA GLN A 334 -24.60 14.29 -1.51
C GLN A 334 -26.07 13.89 -1.26
N GLY A 335 -26.98 14.86 -1.31
CA GLY A 335 -28.41 14.67 -1.03
C GLY A 335 -28.87 15.04 0.38
N ARG A 336 -27.95 15.37 1.31
CA ARG A 336 -28.28 15.82 2.68
C ARG A 336 -27.67 17.20 3.00
N PRO A 337 -28.38 18.31 2.72
CA PRO A 337 -27.80 19.65 2.83
C PRO A 337 -27.41 20.03 4.27
N GLY A 338 -28.17 19.60 5.27
CA GLY A 338 -27.85 19.90 6.69
C GLY A 338 -26.54 19.25 7.17
N GLU A 339 -26.27 18.01 6.78
CA GLU A 339 -25.02 17.31 7.13
C GLU A 339 -23.82 17.95 6.41
N ILE A 340 -24.00 18.39 5.16
CA ILE A 340 -22.96 19.12 4.41
C ILE A 340 -22.56 20.41 5.14
N ILE A 341 -23.52 21.21 5.61
CA ILE A 341 -23.24 22.45 6.36
C ILE A 341 -22.48 22.13 7.65
N ASN A 342 -22.88 21.09 8.39
CA ASN A 342 -22.17 20.67 9.60
C ASN A 342 -20.73 20.25 9.29
N THR A 343 -20.50 19.50 8.21
CA THR A 343 -19.13 19.11 7.84
C THR A 343 -18.25 20.28 7.45
N TYR A 344 -18.77 21.26 6.71
CA TYR A 344 -18.01 22.46 6.37
C TYR A 344 -17.74 23.35 7.58
N THR A 345 -18.71 23.49 8.49
CA THR A 345 -18.52 24.26 9.72
C THR A 345 -17.50 23.59 10.66
N GLU A 346 -17.49 22.26 10.76
CA GLU A 346 -16.46 21.49 11.46
C GLU A 346 -15.08 21.62 10.79
N ALA A 347 -15.01 21.52 9.46
CA ALA A 347 -13.78 21.68 8.70
C ALA A 347 -13.16 23.08 8.93
N VAL A 348 -13.98 24.13 8.88
CA VAL A 348 -13.53 25.51 9.12
C VAL A 348 -13.01 25.71 10.56
N ARG A 349 -13.59 25.02 11.55
CA ARG A 349 -13.13 25.11 12.95
C ARG A 349 -11.84 24.32 13.20
N THR A 350 -11.60 23.24 12.46
CA THR A 350 -10.50 22.30 12.72
C THR A 350 -9.26 22.53 11.85
N VAL A 351 -9.39 23.11 10.64
CA VAL A 351 -8.27 23.30 9.72
C VAL A 351 -7.46 24.55 10.09
N ASP A 352 -6.22 24.33 10.54
CA ASP A 352 -5.22 25.39 10.69
C ASP A 352 -4.58 25.70 9.31
N PRO A 353 -4.65 26.94 8.80
CA PRO A 353 -4.10 27.30 7.49
C PRO A 353 -2.59 27.02 7.33
N PHE A 354 -1.83 27.09 8.42
CA PHE A 354 -0.37 26.89 8.42
C PHE A 354 0.04 25.42 8.43
N LYS A 355 -0.84 24.51 8.89
CA LYS A 355 -0.57 23.06 8.98
C LYS A 355 -1.32 22.25 7.93
N ALA A 356 -2.15 22.92 7.13
CA ALA A 356 -3.04 22.27 6.18
C ALA A 356 -2.26 21.63 5.02
N THR A 357 -2.64 20.39 4.70
CA THR A 357 -2.17 19.70 3.51
C THR A 357 -3.21 19.90 2.40
N GLY A 358 -2.85 20.71 1.40
CA GLY A 358 -3.73 21.11 0.31
C GLY A 358 -3.98 22.61 0.27
N ARG A 359 -5.04 23.03 -0.43
CA ARG A 359 -5.42 24.43 -0.60
C ARG A 359 -6.59 24.76 0.35
N PRO A 360 -6.37 25.38 1.52
CA PRO A 360 -7.45 25.67 2.48
C PRO A 360 -8.58 26.49 1.87
N HIS A 361 -8.25 27.37 0.92
CA HIS A 361 -9.21 28.17 0.20
C HIS A 361 -10.18 27.38 -0.68
N GLY A 362 -9.79 26.18 -1.13
CA GLY A 362 -10.69 25.29 -1.86
C GLY A 362 -11.92 24.93 -1.03
N LEU A 363 -11.75 24.76 0.30
CA LEU A 363 -12.84 24.49 1.24
C LEU A 363 -13.87 25.63 1.23
N TRP A 364 -13.37 26.87 1.35
CA TRP A 364 -14.19 28.08 1.39
C TRP A 364 -14.92 28.33 0.07
N VAL A 365 -14.24 28.13 -1.07
CA VAL A 365 -14.86 28.28 -2.40
C VAL A 365 -15.95 27.23 -2.61
N ALA A 366 -15.70 25.97 -2.22
CA ALA A 366 -16.71 24.93 -2.34
C ALA A 366 -17.90 25.17 -1.41
N PHE A 367 -17.68 25.69 -0.20
CA PHE A 367 -18.76 26.06 0.71
C PHE A 367 -19.61 27.22 0.17
N ALA A 368 -18.98 28.22 -0.45
CA ALA A 368 -19.69 29.32 -1.10
C ALA A 368 -20.53 28.84 -2.28
N ARG A 369 -19.95 28.00 -3.17
CA ARG A 369 -20.69 27.38 -4.29
C ARG A 369 -21.88 26.57 -3.81
N PHE A 370 -21.74 25.83 -2.71
CA PHE A 370 -22.85 25.06 -2.14
C PHE A 370 -24.04 25.93 -1.71
N TYR A 371 -23.81 27.11 -1.12
CA TYR A 371 -24.91 28.04 -0.81
C TYR A 371 -25.48 28.73 -2.05
N GLU A 372 -24.64 28.98 -3.05
CA GLU A 372 -25.03 29.55 -4.34
C GLU A 372 -25.97 28.58 -5.08
N ASP A 373 -25.64 27.29 -5.11
CA ASP A 373 -26.46 26.22 -5.67
C ASP A 373 -27.81 26.06 -4.94
N ASN A 374 -27.86 26.35 -3.63
CA ASN A 374 -29.08 26.31 -2.82
C ASN A 374 -29.88 27.62 -2.82
N GLY A 375 -29.44 28.65 -3.56
CA GLY A 375 -30.14 29.94 -3.67
C GLY A 375 -30.13 30.79 -2.39
N GLN A 376 -29.35 30.43 -1.37
CA GLN A 376 -29.24 31.16 -0.10
C GLN A 376 -28.14 32.23 -0.17
N LEU A 377 -28.34 33.24 -1.02
CA LEU A 377 -27.36 34.33 -1.25
C LEU A 377 -27.15 35.22 -0.01
N GLU A 378 -28.15 35.37 0.85
CA GLU A 378 -28.05 36.15 2.08
C GLU A 378 -27.09 35.49 3.09
N ASP A 379 -27.14 34.16 3.20
CA ASP A 379 -26.24 33.40 4.07
C ASP A 379 -24.80 33.37 3.53
N VAL A 380 -24.58 33.50 2.22
CA VAL A 380 -23.22 33.72 1.66
C VAL A 380 -22.62 35.04 2.16
N SER A 381 -23.46 36.08 2.29
CA SER A 381 -23.05 37.39 2.79
C SER A 381 -22.86 37.43 4.31
N GLY A 382 -23.69 36.70 5.06
CA GLY A 382 -23.58 36.51 6.51
C GLY A 382 -22.47 35.55 6.93
N ALA A 383 -22.16 34.55 6.08
CA ALA A 383 -21.03 33.65 6.22
C ALA A 383 -19.67 34.31 5.98
N ARG A 384 -19.63 35.63 5.77
CA ARG A 384 -18.44 36.49 5.82
C ARG A 384 -17.92 36.57 7.27
N PHE A 385 -17.50 35.42 7.79
CA PHE A 385 -16.95 35.19 9.12
C PHE A 385 -15.45 35.54 9.17
N PRO A 386 -14.90 35.81 10.37
CA PRO A 386 -13.89 36.83 10.58
C PRO A 386 -12.63 36.69 9.73
N PRO A 387 -12.15 37.79 9.12
CA PRO A 387 -11.03 37.78 8.19
C PRO A 387 -9.70 37.35 8.82
N HIS A 388 -9.58 37.22 10.13
CA HIS A 388 -8.31 37.18 10.84
C HIS A 388 -7.45 35.91 10.63
N LYS A 389 -7.92 34.91 9.85
CA LYS A 389 -7.21 33.61 9.69
C LYS A 389 -6.95 33.14 8.25
N VAL A 390 -7.37 33.84 7.18
CA VAL A 390 -7.24 33.28 5.81
C VAL A 390 -6.19 34.03 4.97
N PRO A 391 -5.21 33.35 4.35
CA PRO A 391 -4.38 33.93 3.29
C PRO A 391 -5.22 34.29 2.05
N PRO A 392 -5.12 35.51 1.50
CA PRO A 392 -5.92 36.05 0.42
C PRO A 392 -5.34 35.86 -0.98
N GLU A 393 -4.42 34.92 -1.23
CA GLU A 393 -4.11 34.54 -2.61
C GLU A 393 -5.32 33.96 -3.37
N SER A 394 -6.48 33.86 -2.71
CA SER A 394 -7.60 33.02 -3.12
C SER A 394 -8.98 33.57 -2.76
N VAL A 395 -9.17 34.89 -2.75
CA VAL A 395 -10.54 35.43 -2.91
C VAL A 395 -10.82 35.45 -4.41
N ALA A 396 -11.25 34.31 -4.96
CA ALA A 396 -12.03 34.33 -6.20
C ALA A 396 -13.46 34.71 -5.80
N PRO A 397 -13.98 35.88 -6.21
CA PRO A 397 -15.38 36.20 -5.96
C PRO A 397 -16.28 35.27 -6.80
N PRO A 398 -17.50 34.99 -6.34
CA PRO A 398 -18.50 34.23 -7.10
C PRO A 398 -18.78 34.89 -8.46
N ASP A 399 -19.13 34.04 -9.44
CA ASP A 399 -19.49 34.40 -10.82
C ASP A 399 -20.83 35.16 -10.86
N CYS A 400 -20.87 36.35 -10.27
CA CYS A 400 -22.01 37.24 -10.41
C CYS A 400 -21.62 38.70 -10.71
N PRO A 401 -22.07 39.24 -11.86
CA PRO A 401 -21.56 40.49 -12.42
C PRO A 401 -21.98 41.75 -11.65
N LEU A 402 -23.00 41.69 -10.79
CA LEU A 402 -23.55 42.88 -10.13
C LEU A 402 -22.89 43.23 -8.79
N TRP A 403 -22.32 42.25 -8.06
CA TRP A 403 -21.72 42.47 -6.74
C TRP A 403 -20.18 42.37 -6.78
N GLY A 404 -19.62 41.81 -7.85
CA GLY A 404 -18.17 41.63 -8.03
C GLY A 404 -17.40 42.95 -8.02
N GLY A 405 -17.93 44.01 -8.64
CA GLY A 405 -17.24 45.30 -8.77
C GLY A 405 -16.94 46.00 -7.44
N GLU A 406 -17.90 46.06 -6.50
CA GLU A 406 -17.68 46.69 -5.19
C GLU A 406 -16.77 45.88 -4.26
N ILE A 407 -16.79 44.55 -4.40
CA ILE A 407 -15.98 43.66 -3.57
C ILE A 407 -14.53 43.66 -4.06
N LEU A 408 -14.31 43.62 -5.38
CA LEU A 408 -12.98 43.68 -5.99
C LEU A 408 -12.32 45.05 -5.77
N THR A 409 -13.08 46.16 -5.84
CA THR A 409 -12.56 47.50 -5.53
C THR A 409 -12.19 47.69 -4.06
N LYS A 410 -12.85 46.99 -3.14
CA LYS A 410 -12.45 46.93 -1.72
C LYS A 410 -11.20 46.06 -1.51
N ALA A 411 -11.03 44.99 -2.29
CA ALA A 411 -9.89 44.08 -2.22
C ALA A 411 -8.59 44.67 -2.81
N THR A 412 -8.69 45.58 -3.79
CA THR A 412 -7.54 46.27 -4.40
C THR A 412 -7.17 47.60 -3.72
N ALA A 413 -7.89 47.98 -2.66
CA ALA A 413 -7.59 49.20 -1.90
C ALA A 413 -6.21 49.11 -1.21
N LEU A 414 -5.37 50.14 -1.41
CA LEU A 414 -4.05 50.20 -0.79
C LEU A 414 -4.16 50.39 0.73
N PRO A 415 -3.58 49.49 1.56
CA PRO A 415 -3.53 49.68 3.00
C PRO A 415 -2.56 50.80 3.38
N ALA A 416 -2.79 51.43 4.53
CA ALA A 416 -2.01 52.58 5.01
C ALA A 416 -0.52 52.28 5.31
N LYS A 417 -0.16 51.01 5.53
CA LYS A 417 1.24 50.54 5.67
C LYS A 417 1.56 49.52 4.59
N ARG A 418 2.71 49.68 3.91
CA ARG A 418 3.21 48.75 2.90
C ARG A 418 3.88 47.56 3.59
N ALA A 419 3.23 46.41 3.54
CA ALA A 419 3.75 45.12 4.01
C ALA A 419 4.91 44.62 3.13
N GLU A 420 5.89 43.91 3.68
CA GLU A 420 6.90 43.17 2.90
C GLU A 420 6.32 41.84 2.36
N TYR A 421 6.85 41.34 1.24
CA TYR A 421 6.26 40.18 0.54
C TYR A 421 6.53 38.84 1.24
N PHE A 422 7.70 38.69 1.87
CA PHE A 422 8.20 37.42 2.42
C PHE A 422 8.09 37.27 3.93
N ASP A 423 7.53 38.25 4.65
CA ASP A 423 7.33 38.15 6.09
C ASP A 423 6.21 37.12 6.39
N SER A 424 6.41 36.16 7.28
CA SER A 424 5.39 35.18 7.65
C SER A 424 4.53 35.63 8.83
N SER A 425 4.89 36.73 9.50
CA SER A 425 4.23 37.24 10.70
C SER A 425 3.04 38.16 10.40
N GLU A 426 3.05 38.85 9.25
CA GLU A 426 1.95 39.72 8.83
C GLU A 426 0.85 38.93 8.11
N PRO A 427 -0.43 39.23 8.38
CA PRO A 427 -1.54 38.62 7.68
C PRO A 427 -1.48 38.98 6.19
N VAL A 428 -1.58 37.95 5.35
CA VAL A 428 -1.44 38.09 3.90
C VAL A 428 -2.52 39.01 3.31
N GLN A 429 -3.57 39.38 4.07
CA GLN A 429 -4.58 40.42 3.75
C GLN A 429 -3.99 41.78 3.41
N ASN A 430 -2.87 42.14 4.03
CA ASN A 430 -2.17 43.36 3.68
C ASN A 430 -1.39 43.24 2.36
N ARG A 431 -1.47 42.10 1.66
CA ARG A 431 -0.77 41.81 0.39
C ARG A 431 -1.72 41.60 -0.79
N VAL A 432 -3.05 41.61 -0.58
CA VAL A 432 -4.04 41.33 -1.65
C VAL A 432 -3.85 42.26 -2.84
N TYR A 433 -3.60 43.55 -2.58
CA TYR A 433 -3.37 44.57 -3.60
C TYR A 433 -2.14 44.33 -4.48
N LYS A 434 -1.24 43.42 -4.09
CA LYS A 434 -0.06 43.01 -4.90
C LYS A 434 -0.39 41.86 -5.86
N SER A 435 -1.55 41.21 -5.74
CA SER A 435 -1.94 40.11 -6.61
C SER A 435 -2.35 40.60 -8.00
N LEU A 436 -1.52 40.29 -9.00
CA LEU A 436 -1.79 40.63 -10.40
C LEU A 436 -3.07 39.99 -10.95
N LYS A 437 -3.47 38.83 -10.43
CA LYS A 437 -4.70 38.12 -10.85
C LYS A 437 -5.98 38.87 -10.44
N VAL A 438 -5.97 39.51 -9.27
CA VAL A 438 -7.10 40.32 -8.81
C VAL A 438 -7.22 41.59 -9.65
N TRP A 439 -6.07 42.19 -10.02
CA TRP A 439 -6.04 43.33 -10.93
C TRP A 439 -6.48 42.98 -12.35
N SER A 440 -6.08 41.82 -12.90
CA SER A 440 -6.52 41.39 -14.22
C SER A 440 -8.02 41.12 -14.24
N MET A 441 -8.56 40.41 -13.23
CA MET A 441 -9.99 40.14 -13.15
C MET A 441 -10.82 41.43 -12.98
N LEU A 442 -10.32 42.41 -12.20
CA LEU A 442 -10.97 43.72 -12.11
C LEU A 442 -10.94 44.45 -13.46
N ALA A 443 -9.82 44.40 -14.19
CA ALA A 443 -9.70 45.01 -15.51
C ALA A 443 -10.64 44.34 -16.53
N ASP A 444 -10.70 43.00 -16.54
CA ASP A 444 -11.60 42.22 -17.41
C ASP A 444 -13.08 42.52 -17.10
N LEU A 445 -13.43 42.69 -15.81
CA LEU A 445 -14.77 43.11 -15.37
C LEU A 445 -15.08 44.56 -15.75
N GLU A 446 -14.13 45.49 -15.60
CA GLU A 446 -14.31 46.89 -16.01
C GLU A 446 -14.42 47.02 -17.54
N GLU A 447 -13.70 46.19 -18.30
CA GLU A 447 -13.75 46.12 -19.76
C GLU A 447 -15.08 45.56 -20.26
N SER A 448 -15.62 44.54 -19.58
CA SER A 448 -16.94 43.96 -19.90
C SER A 448 -18.13 44.80 -19.43
N LEU A 449 -18.01 45.54 -18.31
CA LEU A 449 -19.07 46.42 -17.78
C LEU A 449 -19.02 47.85 -18.33
N GLY A 450 -17.93 48.25 -19.02
CA GLY A 450 -17.84 49.50 -19.79
C GLY A 450 -17.81 50.79 -18.96
N THR A 451 -17.51 50.75 -17.66
CA THR A 451 -17.52 51.95 -16.81
C THR A 451 -16.28 52.83 -17.02
N PHE A 452 -16.30 53.64 -18.07
CA PHE A 452 -15.20 54.49 -18.55
C PHE A 452 -14.76 55.65 -17.61
N LYS A 453 -15.34 55.78 -16.40
CA LYS A 453 -15.12 56.95 -15.52
C LYS A 453 -14.10 56.75 -14.40
N VAL A 454 -13.61 55.54 -14.14
CA VAL A 454 -12.74 55.27 -12.96
C VAL A 454 -11.29 54.88 -13.32
N GLY A 455 -11.04 54.39 -14.55
CA GLY A 455 -9.73 53.85 -14.95
C GLY A 455 -8.60 54.87 -15.18
N SER A 456 -8.90 56.16 -15.43
CA SER A 456 -7.89 57.15 -15.80
C SER A 456 -7.05 57.66 -14.60
N THR A 457 -7.61 57.67 -13.40
CA THR A 457 -6.99 58.35 -12.23
C THR A 457 -6.37 57.42 -11.20
N ARG A 458 -6.59 56.10 -11.26
CA ARG A 458 -6.11 55.16 -10.22
C ARG A 458 -4.97 54.23 -10.66
N CYS A 459 -4.69 54.09 -11.96
CA CYS A 459 -3.68 53.14 -12.49
C CYS A 459 -2.21 53.62 -12.45
N ARG A 460 -1.88 54.69 -11.73
CA ARG A 460 -0.50 55.01 -11.32
C ARG A 460 -0.52 55.37 -9.84
N PRO A 461 0.09 54.56 -8.96
CA PRO A 461 1.55 54.61 -8.80
C PRO A 461 2.26 53.28 -8.44
N HIS A 462 3.45 53.10 -9.03
CA HIS A 462 4.57 52.23 -8.59
C HIS A 462 4.31 50.72 -8.39
N THR A 463 4.43 49.96 -9.47
CA THR A 463 4.88 48.56 -9.44
C THR A 463 6.37 48.51 -9.01
N PRO A 464 6.79 47.60 -8.10
CA PRO A 464 8.20 47.42 -7.76
C PRO A 464 8.98 46.95 -8.99
N ARG A 465 10.14 47.57 -9.24
CA ARG A 465 11.10 47.10 -10.25
C ARG A 465 11.63 45.73 -9.82
N GLY A 466 11.12 44.66 -10.43
CA GLY A 466 11.61 43.30 -10.20
C GLY A 466 10.51 42.24 -10.21
N ALA A 467 9.89 41.99 -11.36
CA ALA A 467 9.10 40.80 -11.62
C ALA A 467 9.18 40.45 -13.12
N PRO A 468 9.24 39.16 -13.50
CA PRO A 468 9.50 38.74 -14.87
C PRO A 468 8.34 39.09 -15.80
N HIS A 469 8.69 39.48 -17.02
CA HIS A 469 7.80 39.99 -18.07
C HIS A 469 6.70 38.97 -18.47
N HIS A 470 5.42 39.32 -18.26
CA HIS A 470 4.35 38.88 -19.17
C HIS A 470 4.08 40.01 -20.19
N PRO A 471 3.82 39.70 -21.46
CA PRO A 471 3.63 40.70 -22.49
C PRO A 471 2.24 41.33 -22.42
N TRP A 472 2.21 42.64 -22.64
CA TRP A 472 1.07 43.50 -22.87
C TRP A 472 0.09 42.86 -23.87
N VAL A 473 -1.09 42.43 -23.41
CA VAL A 473 -2.23 42.14 -24.29
C VAL A 473 -3.33 43.13 -23.94
N SER A 474 -3.35 44.24 -24.68
CA SER A 474 -4.51 45.12 -24.81
C SER A 474 -4.46 45.70 -26.23
N PRO A 475 -5.34 45.31 -27.17
CA PRO A 475 -5.54 46.05 -28.39
C PRO A 475 -6.44 47.26 -28.07
N GLY A 476 -5.85 48.45 -27.95
CA GLY A 476 -6.63 49.69 -27.83
C GLY A 476 -7.38 50.02 -29.13
N PRO A 477 -8.55 50.67 -29.08
CA PRO A 477 -9.30 51.05 -30.27
C PRO A 477 -8.59 52.18 -31.05
N LEU A 478 -8.74 52.11 -32.38
CA LEU A 478 -8.08 52.85 -33.49
C LEU A 478 -8.13 54.41 -33.48
N GLY A 479 -8.36 55.08 -32.35
CA GLY A 479 -8.66 56.52 -32.32
C GLY A 479 -7.52 57.48 -31.94
N SER A 480 -6.39 57.02 -31.39
CA SER A 480 -5.39 57.94 -30.79
C SER A 480 -3.94 57.58 -31.12
N LEU A 481 -3.67 57.20 -32.36
CA LEU A 481 -2.37 56.68 -32.83
C LEU A 481 -1.42 57.74 -33.42
N THR A 482 -1.53 59.01 -33.05
CA THR A 482 -0.66 60.07 -33.59
C THR A 482 0.47 60.55 -32.67
N LEU A 483 0.55 60.13 -31.40
CA LEU A 483 1.54 60.72 -30.48
C LEU A 483 2.45 59.77 -29.70
N LEU A 484 2.33 58.45 -29.87
CA LEU A 484 3.20 57.48 -29.17
C LEU A 484 3.50 56.30 -30.08
N HIS A 485 4.44 56.45 -31.02
CA HIS A 485 5.03 55.32 -31.73
C HIS A 485 6.55 55.48 -31.90
N ALA A 486 7.24 54.44 -31.43
CA ALA A 486 8.67 54.05 -31.54
C ALA A 486 9.19 53.76 -30.13
N PRO A 487 9.94 52.66 -29.85
CA PRO A 487 10.82 51.95 -30.81
C PRO A 487 10.58 50.47 -31.28
N TRP A 488 9.56 49.70 -30.87
CA TRP A 488 9.72 48.20 -30.92
C TRP A 488 8.89 47.40 -31.94
N MET A 489 7.94 47.98 -32.67
CA MET A 489 7.24 47.25 -33.74
C MET A 489 6.77 48.18 -34.85
N ALA A 490 7.46 48.14 -36.00
CA ALA A 490 6.94 48.31 -37.36
C ALA A 490 8.10 48.54 -38.34
N PRO A 491 8.22 47.72 -39.40
CA PRO A 491 8.59 48.24 -40.71
C PRO A 491 7.41 48.01 -41.65
N SER A 492 6.44 48.91 -41.59
CA SER A 492 5.50 49.10 -42.69
C SER A 492 5.32 50.60 -42.91
N SER A 493 5.95 51.08 -43.99
CA SER A 493 5.62 52.35 -44.63
C SER A 493 5.30 52.07 -46.10
N PRO A 494 4.40 52.84 -46.74
CA PRO A 494 3.59 52.40 -47.89
C PRO A 494 4.27 52.62 -49.24
N LEU A 495 5.60 52.54 -49.33
CA LEU A 495 6.32 52.76 -50.58
C LEU A 495 7.32 51.62 -50.78
N GLY A 496 6.98 50.72 -51.70
CA GLY A 496 7.75 49.52 -52.03
C GLY A 496 9.11 49.85 -52.62
N VAL A 497 10.16 49.49 -51.89
CA VAL A 497 11.51 49.25 -52.42
C VAL A 497 12.15 48.12 -51.59
N PRO A 498 12.75 47.08 -52.19
CA PRO A 498 13.37 46.00 -51.43
C PRO A 498 14.81 46.33 -51.02
N MET A 499 15.15 46.13 -49.73
CA MET A 499 16.52 46.16 -49.19
C MET A 499 16.81 44.82 -48.48
N PRO A 500 18.08 44.34 -48.48
CA PRO A 500 18.41 42.99 -48.03
C PRO A 500 18.31 42.86 -46.50
N THR A 501 17.38 42.04 -46.02
CA THR A 501 17.05 41.79 -44.60
C THR A 501 17.91 40.70 -43.92
N GLU A 502 19.00 40.25 -44.54
CA GLU A 502 19.76 39.10 -44.03
C GLU A 502 20.59 39.29 -42.74
N PRO A 503 21.08 40.48 -42.30
CA PRO A 503 22.09 40.46 -41.23
C PRO A 503 21.54 40.51 -39.80
N LEU A 504 20.26 40.79 -39.56
CA LEU A 504 19.80 41.08 -38.19
C LEU A 504 19.13 39.91 -37.47
N TRP A 505 18.40 39.03 -38.14
CA TRP A 505 17.65 37.95 -37.47
C TRP A 505 18.49 36.78 -36.92
N PRO A 506 19.61 36.35 -37.56
CA PRO A 506 20.41 35.21 -37.05
C PRO A 506 21.09 35.46 -35.70
N SER A 507 21.32 36.73 -35.34
CA SER A 507 21.94 37.15 -34.08
C SER A 507 21.07 36.91 -32.85
N TRP A 508 19.74 36.86 -33.02
CA TRP A 508 18.79 36.76 -31.90
C TRP A 508 18.47 35.32 -31.47
N VAL A 509 18.99 34.31 -32.18
CA VAL A 509 18.50 32.93 -32.04
C VAL A 509 19.29 32.07 -31.03
N LEU A 510 20.46 32.49 -30.51
CA LEU A 510 21.09 31.83 -29.35
C LEU A 510 21.96 32.81 -28.53
N PRO A 511 22.02 32.77 -27.18
CA PRO A 511 21.33 31.88 -26.23
C PRO A 511 20.26 32.61 -25.41
N VAL A 512 19.03 32.07 -25.38
CA VAL A 512 17.97 32.53 -24.48
C VAL A 512 18.23 31.97 -23.07
N PRO A 513 18.38 32.83 -22.03
CA PRO A 513 18.41 32.35 -20.65
C PRO A 513 17.01 31.84 -20.25
N LEU A 514 17.00 30.65 -19.66
CA LEU A 514 15.89 29.95 -19.01
C LEU A 514 14.79 30.89 -18.46
N GLY A 515 13.57 30.83 -19.01
CA GLY A 515 12.44 31.50 -18.36
C GLY A 515 11.12 31.78 -19.10
N CYS A 516 10.93 31.44 -20.38
CA CYS A 516 9.66 31.70 -21.09
C CYS A 516 9.27 30.56 -22.06
N PRO A 517 8.01 30.07 -22.05
CA PRO A 517 7.46 29.25 -23.13
C PRO A 517 6.28 29.97 -23.82
N PRO A 518 6.52 30.84 -24.80
CA PRO A 518 5.77 30.79 -26.06
C PRO A 518 6.49 29.79 -26.97
N THR A 519 5.77 28.82 -27.49
CA THR A 519 6.34 27.68 -28.21
C THR A 519 7.15 28.17 -29.43
N PRO A 520 8.39 27.70 -29.62
CA PRO A 520 9.23 28.12 -30.74
C PRO A 520 8.54 27.92 -32.10
N LEU A 521 7.62 26.95 -32.18
CA LEU A 521 6.76 26.66 -33.33
C LEU A 521 6.04 27.90 -33.87
N ALA A 522 5.38 28.69 -33.01
CA ALA A 522 4.58 29.83 -33.46
C ALA A 522 5.45 30.91 -34.14
N ILE A 523 6.65 31.12 -33.62
CA ILE A 523 7.62 32.10 -34.15
C ILE A 523 8.13 31.65 -35.52
N TYR A 524 8.50 30.38 -35.67
CA TYR A 524 8.97 29.84 -36.95
C TYR A 524 7.86 29.81 -38.01
N LEU A 525 6.61 29.53 -37.63
CA LEU A 525 5.48 29.57 -38.56
C LEU A 525 5.16 31.00 -39.04
N LEU A 526 5.23 31.99 -38.14
CA LEU A 526 5.09 33.41 -38.52
C LEU A 526 6.24 33.85 -39.44
N TYR A 527 7.46 33.44 -39.14
CA TYR A 527 8.63 33.77 -39.96
C TYR A 527 8.56 33.11 -41.33
N ALA A 528 8.14 31.83 -41.40
CA ALA A 528 7.98 31.13 -42.67
C ALA A 528 6.87 31.74 -43.53
N LYS A 529 5.73 32.15 -42.96
CA LYS A 529 4.66 32.87 -43.70
C LYS A 529 5.15 34.20 -44.27
N LEU A 530 5.93 34.95 -43.51
CA LEU A 530 6.49 36.21 -43.98
C LEU A 530 7.47 36.00 -45.14
N GLU A 531 8.29 34.94 -45.09
CA GLU A 531 9.18 34.55 -46.19
C GLU A 531 8.44 33.92 -47.38
N GLU A 532 7.26 33.30 -47.17
CA GLU A 532 6.36 32.84 -48.25
C GLU A 532 5.72 34.03 -48.99
N ASP A 533 5.28 35.06 -48.25
CA ASP A 533 4.57 36.22 -48.79
C ASP A 533 5.51 37.23 -49.48
N PHE A 534 6.75 37.37 -48.99
CA PHE A 534 7.67 38.42 -49.45
C PHE A 534 9.05 37.92 -49.91
N GLY A 535 9.40 36.65 -49.64
CA GLY A 535 10.72 36.07 -49.90
C GLY A 535 10.78 35.13 -51.11
N LEU A 536 11.97 34.60 -51.39
CA LEU A 536 12.14 33.50 -52.35
C LEU A 536 11.72 32.19 -51.69
N ALA A 537 10.98 31.35 -52.40
CA ALA A 537 10.51 30.04 -51.91
C ALA A 537 11.62 29.14 -51.31
N ARG A 538 12.87 29.30 -51.77
CA ARG A 538 14.04 28.59 -51.24
C ARG A 538 14.37 29.01 -49.79
N HIS A 539 14.19 30.27 -49.45
CA HIS A 539 14.42 30.78 -48.09
C HIS A 539 13.32 30.30 -47.15
N ALA A 540 12.05 30.36 -47.56
CA ALA A 540 10.94 29.78 -46.79
C ALA A 540 11.20 28.31 -46.43
N MET A 541 11.72 27.52 -47.38
CA MET A 541 12.01 26.10 -47.18
C MET A 541 13.24 25.85 -46.28
N ALA A 542 14.23 26.73 -46.31
CA ALA A 542 15.35 26.71 -45.36
C ALA A 542 14.90 27.09 -43.94
N VAL A 543 13.91 27.97 -43.81
CA VAL A 543 13.29 28.32 -42.52
C VAL A 543 12.52 27.14 -41.97
N TYR A 544 11.74 26.43 -42.80
CA TYR A 544 11.06 25.21 -42.38
C TYR A 544 12.03 24.10 -41.96
N GLU A 545 13.13 23.89 -42.68
CA GLU A 545 14.17 22.93 -42.28
C GLU A 545 14.89 23.33 -40.98
N ARG A 546 15.05 24.64 -40.73
CA ARG A 546 15.58 25.12 -39.45
C ARG A 546 14.58 24.93 -38.31
N ALA A 547 13.29 25.11 -38.58
CA ALA A 547 12.22 24.95 -37.62
C ALA A 547 12.14 23.51 -37.08
N THR A 548 12.28 22.50 -37.95
CA THR A 548 12.22 21.08 -37.53
C THR A 548 13.31 20.69 -36.52
N ARG A 549 14.46 21.40 -36.50
CA ARG A 549 15.54 21.19 -35.53
C ARG A 549 15.36 21.96 -34.21
N ALA A 550 14.64 23.08 -34.25
CA ALA A 550 14.51 23.99 -33.11
C ALA A 550 13.25 23.73 -32.27
N VAL A 551 12.27 23.01 -32.81
CA VAL A 551 10.98 22.73 -32.17
C VAL A 551 11.09 21.57 -31.16
N LEU A 552 10.29 21.64 -30.10
CA LEU A 552 10.19 20.64 -29.03
C LEU A 552 9.72 19.28 -29.58
N PRO A 553 10.16 18.13 -29.03
CA PRO A 553 9.79 16.80 -29.54
C PRO A 553 8.30 16.54 -29.69
N ALA A 554 7.46 17.12 -28.81
CA ALA A 554 6.00 16.96 -28.86
C ALA A 554 5.35 17.67 -30.07
N GLU A 555 5.97 18.73 -30.59
CA GLU A 555 5.42 19.58 -31.66
C GLU A 555 6.10 19.29 -33.02
N GLN A 556 7.12 18.44 -33.04
CA GLN A 556 7.87 18.11 -34.26
C GLN A 556 7.00 17.44 -35.32
N TYR A 557 6.06 16.57 -34.91
CA TYR A 557 5.14 15.89 -35.82
C TYR A 557 4.27 16.88 -36.62
N ASP A 558 3.72 17.89 -35.95
CA ASP A 558 2.91 18.93 -36.58
C ASP A 558 3.74 19.81 -37.52
N MET A 559 4.97 20.12 -37.11
CA MET A 559 5.92 20.89 -37.94
C MET A 559 6.27 20.15 -39.23
N PHE A 560 6.56 18.84 -39.17
CA PHE A 560 6.82 18.03 -40.37
C PHE A 560 5.60 17.93 -41.28
N ASN A 561 4.38 17.82 -40.72
CA ASN A 561 3.16 17.83 -41.51
C ASN A 561 2.96 19.15 -42.28
N ILE A 562 3.22 20.29 -41.64
CA ILE A 562 3.16 21.60 -42.30
C ILE A 562 4.24 21.71 -43.37
N TYR A 563 5.46 21.27 -43.07
CA TYR A 563 6.57 21.31 -44.01
C TYR A 563 6.32 20.44 -45.25
N ILE A 564 5.78 19.24 -45.09
CA ILE A 564 5.43 18.35 -46.20
C ILE A 564 4.32 18.94 -47.07
N LYS A 565 3.26 19.52 -46.47
CA LYS A 565 2.18 20.17 -47.21
C LYS A 565 2.71 21.34 -48.05
N ARG A 566 3.53 22.20 -47.45
CA ARG A 566 4.11 23.36 -48.16
C ARG A 566 5.13 22.95 -49.22
N ALA A 567 5.96 21.95 -48.95
CA ALA A 567 6.89 21.42 -49.93
C ALA A 567 6.17 20.84 -51.15
N ALA A 568 5.06 20.13 -50.93
CA ALA A 568 4.23 19.59 -52.00
C ALA A 568 3.58 20.69 -52.85
N GLU A 569 3.13 21.79 -52.22
CA GLU A 569 2.52 22.95 -52.91
C GLU A 569 3.54 23.73 -53.76
N ILE A 570 4.76 23.93 -53.24
CA ILE A 570 5.77 24.81 -53.85
C ILE A 570 6.60 24.09 -54.92
N TYR A 571 7.10 22.89 -54.61
CA TYR A 571 8.03 22.16 -55.47
C TYR A 571 7.46 20.87 -56.06
N GLY A 572 6.23 20.52 -55.69
CA GLY A 572 5.59 19.28 -56.11
C GLY A 572 5.99 18.09 -55.23
N VAL A 573 5.27 16.99 -55.44
CA VAL A 573 5.33 15.79 -54.57
C VAL A 573 6.72 15.12 -54.59
N THR A 574 7.50 15.25 -55.65
CA THR A 574 8.83 14.63 -55.79
C THR A 574 9.86 15.17 -54.80
N HIS A 575 9.76 16.46 -54.42
CA HIS A 575 10.64 17.10 -53.44
C HIS A 575 10.29 16.77 -51.99
N THR A 576 9.20 16.03 -51.73
CA THR A 576 8.80 15.63 -50.38
C THR A 576 9.57 14.40 -49.86
N ARG A 577 10.24 13.64 -50.74
CA ARG A 577 10.97 12.41 -50.35
C ARG A 577 12.06 12.64 -49.30
N PRO A 578 12.98 13.62 -49.46
CA PRO A 578 14.03 13.86 -48.46
C PRO A 578 13.45 14.39 -47.14
N ILE A 579 12.23 14.93 -47.16
CA ILE A 579 11.55 15.43 -45.97
C ILE A 579 10.97 14.24 -45.18
N TYR A 580 10.37 13.26 -45.86
CA TYR A 580 9.92 12.02 -45.22
C TYR A 580 11.08 11.22 -44.61
N GLU A 581 12.21 11.10 -45.32
CA GLU A 581 13.42 10.43 -44.80
C GLU A 581 13.91 11.10 -43.51
N LYS A 582 14.05 12.44 -43.52
CA LYS A 582 14.43 13.22 -42.32
C LYS A 582 13.39 13.12 -41.19
N ALA A 583 12.10 13.04 -41.51
CA ALA A 583 11.05 12.90 -40.50
C ALA A 583 11.15 11.55 -39.78
N ILE A 584 11.43 10.48 -40.52
CA ILE A 584 11.57 9.12 -39.97
C ILE A 584 12.78 9.01 -39.04
N GLU A 585 13.88 9.71 -39.33
CA GLU A 585 15.09 9.71 -38.48
C GLU A 585 14.92 10.48 -37.16
N VAL A 586 14.09 11.52 -37.16
CA VAL A 586 13.99 12.47 -36.03
C VAL A 586 12.79 12.19 -35.11
N LEU A 587 11.69 11.67 -35.66
CA LEU A 587 10.45 11.45 -34.92
C LEU A 587 10.52 10.19 -34.04
N ALA A 588 9.73 10.19 -32.96
CA ALA A 588 9.52 9.01 -32.12
C ALA A 588 8.77 7.89 -32.87
N ASP A 589 8.97 6.64 -32.46
CA ASP A 589 8.51 5.42 -33.13
C ASP A 589 7.00 5.38 -33.47
N GLU A 590 6.15 6.02 -32.66
CA GLU A 590 4.71 6.14 -32.92
C GLU A 590 4.42 7.06 -34.14
N HIS A 591 5.02 8.25 -34.15
CA HIS A 591 4.85 9.25 -35.20
C HIS A 591 5.61 8.90 -36.48
N ALA A 592 6.76 8.22 -36.35
CA ALA A 592 7.55 7.72 -37.48
C ALA A 592 6.76 6.70 -38.31
N ARG A 593 6.00 5.81 -37.65
CA ARG A 593 5.14 4.81 -38.31
C ARG A 593 4.08 5.45 -39.20
N GLU A 594 3.41 6.48 -38.70
CA GLU A 594 2.39 7.18 -39.48
C GLU A 594 3.00 7.90 -40.69
N MET A 595 4.19 8.48 -40.52
CA MET A 595 4.95 9.09 -41.62
C MET A 595 5.40 8.04 -42.66
N CYS A 596 5.83 6.85 -42.24
CA CYS A 596 6.17 5.75 -43.15
C CYS A 596 4.97 5.29 -43.99
N LEU A 597 3.78 5.18 -43.38
CA LEU A 597 2.56 4.81 -44.10
C LEU A 597 2.18 5.86 -45.16
N ARG A 598 2.20 7.14 -44.79
CA ARG A 598 1.94 8.25 -45.74
C ARG A 598 3.00 8.33 -46.84
N PHE A 599 4.25 8.03 -46.52
CA PHE A 599 5.36 7.99 -47.48
C PHE A 599 5.18 6.83 -48.48
N ALA A 600 4.82 5.64 -48.00
CA ALA A 600 4.54 4.48 -48.84
C ALA A 600 3.33 4.74 -49.77
N ASP A 601 2.24 5.32 -49.26
CA ASP A 601 1.07 5.68 -50.07
C ASP A 601 1.39 6.72 -51.14
N MET A 602 2.28 7.67 -50.85
CA MET A 602 2.74 8.66 -51.80
C MET A 602 3.57 8.03 -52.92
N GLU A 603 4.53 7.15 -52.60
CA GLU A 603 5.33 6.45 -53.62
C GLU A 603 4.48 5.48 -54.45
N CYS A 604 3.45 4.87 -53.86
CA CYS A 604 2.46 4.09 -54.61
C CYS A 604 1.72 4.95 -55.65
N LYS A 605 1.33 6.17 -55.29
CA LYS A 605 0.66 7.12 -56.20
C LYS A 605 1.58 7.61 -57.32
N LEU A 606 2.90 7.65 -57.07
CA LEU A 606 3.90 7.96 -58.08
C LEU A 606 4.26 6.76 -58.98
N GLY A 607 3.77 5.56 -58.66
CA GLY A 607 4.04 4.33 -59.41
C GLY A 607 5.35 3.61 -59.05
N GLU A 608 6.07 4.08 -58.04
CA GLU A 608 7.37 3.54 -57.58
C GLU A 608 7.15 2.42 -56.55
N ILE A 609 6.60 1.30 -57.02
CA ILE A 609 6.15 0.19 -56.15
C ILE A 609 7.31 -0.43 -55.35
N ASP A 610 8.51 -0.52 -55.92
CA ASP A 610 9.67 -1.12 -55.25
C ASP A 610 10.21 -0.24 -54.11
N ARG A 611 10.07 1.09 -54.23
CA ARG A 611 10.37 2.00 -53.12
C ARG A 611 9.32 1.90 -52.02
N ALA A 612 8.04 1.80 -52.38
CA ALA A 612 6.98 1.55 -51.40
C ALA A 612 7.23 0.24 -50.62
N ARG A 613 7.67 -0.83 -51.28
CA ARG A 613 8.09 -2.08 -50.63
C ARG A 613 9.25 -1.91 -49.66
N ALA A 614 10.28 -1.16 -50.05
CA ALA A 614 11.42 -0.88 -49.19
C ALA A 614 11.00 -0.10 -47.93
N ILE A 615 10.07 0.85 -48.06
CA ILE A 615 9.51 1.62 -46.93
C ILE A 615 8.70 0.72 -46.00
N TYR A 616 7.87 -0.18 -46.53
CA TYR A 616 7.16 -1.17 -45.71
C TYR A 616 8.13 -2.11 -44.98
N GLY A 617 9.22 -2.53 -45.63
CA GLY A 617 10.30 -3.31 -45.03
C GLY A 617 10.97 -2.58 -43.87
N TYR A 618 11.27 -1.29 -44.02
CA TYR A 618 11.80 -0.45 -42.94
C TYR A 618 10.79 -0.29 -41.78
N CYS A 619 9.53 0.05 -42.10
CA CYS A 619 8.48 0.25 -41.11
C CYS A 619 8.20 -1.01 -40.27
N SER A 620 8.40 -2.20 -40.86
CA SER A 620 8.26 -3.48 -40.15
C SER A 620 9.21 -3.66 -38.95
N GLN A 621 10.36 -2.96 -38.94
CA GLN A 621 11.34 -3.02 -37.85
C GLN A 621 10.93 -2.21 -36.62
N ILE A 622 9.99 -1.27 -36.80
CA ILE A 622 9.48 -0.36 -35.76
C ILE A 622 8.08 -0.83 -35.31
N CYS A 623 7.44 -1.73 -36.08
CA CYS A 623 6.06 -2.14 -35.88
C CYS A 623 5.91 -3.49 -35.19
N ASP A 624 5.51 -3.46 -33.92
CA ASP A 624 5.07 -4.64 -33.19
C ASP A 624 3.82 -5.32 -33.81
N PRO A 625 3.89 -6.60 -34.23
CA PRO A 625 2.75 -7.29 -34.83
C PRO A 625 1.53 -7.50 -33.93
N ARG A 626 1.67 -7.33 -32.61
CA ARG A 626 0.58 -7.49 -31.62
C ARG A 626 -0.23 -6.22 -31.41
N ILE A 627 0.44 -5.08 -31.37
CA ILE A 627 -0.17 -3.78 -31.05
C ILE A 627 -0.75 -3.15 -32.31
N THR A 628 -0.06 -3.28 -33.45
CA THR A 628 -0.47 -2.64 -34.71
C THR A 628 -0.84 -3.66 -35.77
N ALA A 629 -1.96 -4.35 -35.55
CA ALA A 629 -2.53 -5.27 -36.55
C ALA A 629 -2.92 -4.56 -37.85
N THR A 630 -3.33 -3.28 -37.75
CA THR A 630 -3.75 -2.43 -38.87
C THR A 630 -2.64 -2.23 -39.91
N PHE A 631 -1.40 -1.97 -39.48
CA PHE A 631 -0.24 -1.84 -40.38
C PHE A 631 0.02 -3.11 -41.20
N TRP A 632 -0.04 -4.29 -40.56
CA TRP A 632 0.18 -5.56 -41.25
C TRP A 632 -0.95 -5.91 -42.21
N GLN A 633 -2.16 -5.42 -41.96
CA GLN A 633 -3.28 -5.51 -42.90
C GLN A 633 -3.05 -4.60 -44.11
N THR A 634 -2.64 -3.33 -43.91
CA THR A 634 -2.36 -2.41 -45.03
C THR A 634 -1.21 -2.89 -45.91
N TRP A 635 -0.14 -3.44 -45.33
CA TRP A 635 0.96 -4.02 -46.11
C TRP A 635 0.52 -5.27 -46.88
N LYS A 636 -0.29 -6.14 -46.26
CA LYS A 636 -0.86 -7.30 -46.95
C LYS A 636 -1.74 -6.88 -48.13
N ASP A 637 -2.59 -5.87 -47.95
CA ASP A 637 -3.46 -5.36 -49.01
C ASP A 637 -2.65 -4.71 -50.15
N PHE A 638 -1.52 -4.07 -49.82
CA PHE A 638 -0.59 -3.55 -50.81
C PHE A 638 0.06 -4.67 -51.65
N GLU A 639 0.55 -5.75 -51.02
CA GLU A 639 1.14 -6.88 -51.75
C GLU A 639 0.08 -7.66 -52.55
N ILE A 640 -1.18 -7.68 -52.12
CA ILE A 640 -2.28 -8.27 -52.91
C ILE A 640 -2.55 -7.45 -54.17
N ARG A 641 -2.46 -6.12 -54.11
CA ARG A 641 -2.73 -5.24 -55.26
C ARG A 641 -1.58 -5.18 -56.26
N HIS A 642 -0.34 -5.25 -55.78
CA HIS A 642 0.85 -4.96 -56.59
C HIS A 642 1.90 -6.08 -56.65
N GLY A 643 1.76 -7.13 -55.84
CA GLY A 643 2.76 -8.18 -55.62
C GLY A 643 2.41 -9.54 -56.23
N ASN A 644 3.31 -10.50 -55.97
CA ASN A 644 3.24 -11.89 -56.41
C ASN A 644 3.20 -12.82 -55.19
N GLU A 645 2.94 -14.12 -55.38
CA GLU A 645 2.90 -15.07 -54.25
C GLU A 645 4.20 -15.06 -53.43
N ASP A 646 5.35 -14.89 -54.08
CA ASP A 646 6.65 -14.86 -53.41
C ASP A 646 6.86 -13.59 -52.56
N THR A 647 6.35 -12.43 -52.98
CA THR A 647 6.47 -11.19 -52.20
C THR A 647 5.59 -11.24 -50.96
N ILE A 648 4.40 -11.85 -51.06
CA ILE A 648 3.51 -12.11 -49.91
C ILE A 648 4.16 -13.11 -48.94
N ARG A 649 4.80 -14.17 -49.44
CA ARG A 649 5.55 -15.14 -48.61
C ARG A 649 6.68 -14.46 -47.85
N GLU A 650 7.41 -13.56 -48.50
CA GLU A 650 8.51 -12.82 -47.88
C GLU A 650 8.03 -11.87 -46.78
N MET A 651 6.93 -11.13 -47.00
CA MET A 651 6.28 -10.33 -45.96
C MET A 651 5.89 -11.19 -44.74
N LEU A 652 5.32 -12.38 -44.94
CA LEU A 652 4.96 -13.29 -43.84
C LEU A 652 6.18 -13.88 -43.12
N ARG A 653 7.33 -13.99 -43.77
CA ARG A 653 8.59 -14.36 -43.13
C ARG A 653 9.09 -13.21 -42.25
N ILE A 654 9.10 -11.99 -42.77
CA ILE A 654 9.49 -10.79 -42.01
C ILE A 654 8.57 -10.59 -40.80
N LYS A 655 7.25 -10.79 -40.95
CA LYS A 655 6.31 -10.73 -39.83
C LYS A 655 6.67 -11.70 -38.69
N ARG A 656 7.03 -12.93 -39.04
CA ARG A 656 7.43 -13.97 -38.07
C ARG A 656 8.78 -13.67 -37.42
N SER A 657 9.75 -13.14 -38.17
CA SER A 657 11.05 -12.77 -37.61
C SER A 657 10.93 -11.59 -36.64
N VAL A 658 10.17 -10.55 -37.01
CA VAL A 658 9.90 -9.39 -36.15
C VAL A 658 9.14 -9.80 -34.89
N GLN A 659 8.12 -10.66 -35.01
CA GLN A 659 7.41 -11.19 -33.85
C GLN A 659 8.34 -11.96 -32.90
N ALA A 660 9.33 -12.66 -33.42
CA ALA A 660 10.32 -13.38 -32.62
C ALA A 660 11.32 -12.43 -31.93
N THR A 661 11.79 -11.37 -32.59
CA THR A 661 12.74 -10.41 -32.01
C THR A 661 12.14 -9.61 -30.86
N TYR A 662 10.87 -9.22 -30.96
CA TYR A 662 10.20 -8.50 -29.88
C TYR A 662 9.85 -9.42 -28.70
N ASN A 663 9.52 -10.69 -28.94
CA ASN A 663 9.33 -11.66 -27.87
C ASN A 663 10.63 -11.90 -27.06
N THR A 664 11.80 -11.90 -27.70
CA THR A 664 13.07 -12.06 -26.99
C THR A 664 13.49 -10.78 -26.25
N GLN A 665 13.23 -9.59 -26.82
CA GLN A 665 13.49 -8.31 -26.15
C GLN A 665 12.62 -8.09 -24.91
N VAL A 666 11.32 -8.42 -24.96
CA VAL A 666 10.44 -8.34 -23.79
C VAL A 666 10.92 -9.29 -22.68
N ASN A 667 11.31 -10.51 -23.04
CA ASN A 667 11.90 -11.46 -22.08
C ASN A 667 13.24 -10.98 -21.50
N PHE A 668 14.07 -10.31 -22.32
CA PHE A 668 15.34 -9.74 -21.88
C PHE A 668 15.16 -8.51 -20.98
N MET A 669 14.27 -7.58 -21.33
CA MET A 669 13.95 -6.40 -20.51
C MET A 669 13.26 -6.80 -19.19
N ALA A 670 12.39 -7.81 -19.21
CA ALA A 670 11.84 -8.40 -17.99
C ALA A 670 12.95 -9.02 -17.11
N SER A 671 13.92 -9.72 -17.71
CA SER A 671 15.07 -10.28 -16.98
C SER A 671 16.01 -9.19 -16.41
N GLN A 672 16.13 -8.05 -17.09
CA GLN A 672 16.93 -6.92 -16.64
C GLN A 672 16.22 -6.10 -15.56
N MET A 673 14.89 -5.92 -15.68
CA MET A 673 14.05 -5.34 -14.62
C MET A 673 14.06 -6.20 -13.36
N LEU A 674 14.05 -7.53 -13.48
CA LEU A 674 14.23 -8.45 -12.35
C LEU A 674 15.60 -8.27 -11.66
N LYS A 675 16.67 -8.03 -12.43
CA LYS A 675 18.02 -7.71 -11.89
C LYS A 675 18.10 -6.34 -11.20
N VAL A 676 17.40 -5.34 -11.73
CA VAL A 676 17.34 -4.00 -11.12
C VAL A 676 16.51 -4.05 -9.84
N TYR A 677 15.40 -4.80 -9.85
CA TYR A 677 14.57 -5.02 -8.66
C TYR A 677 15.32 -5.81 -7.58
N SER A 678 16.09 -6.85 -7.94
CA SER A 678 16.94 -7.60 -6.99
C SER A 678 18.06 -6.74 -6.37
N ASN A 679 18.57 -5.74 -7.11
CA ASN A 679 19.57 -4.80 -6.58
C ASN A 679 18.94 -3.70 -5.72
N ALA A 680 17.73 -3.24 -6.05
CA ALA A 680 17.00 -2.25 -5.24
C ALA A 680 16.47 -2.84 -3.92
N THR A 681 16.23 -4.16 -3.88
CA THR A 681 15.77 -4.90 -2.67
C THR A 681 16.92 -5.51 -1.85
N GLY A 682 18.17 -5.37 -2.31
CA GLY A 682 19.37 -5.93 -1.66
C GLY A 682 19.78 -5.33 -0.30
N THR A 683 18.94 -4.49 0.32
CA THR A 683 19.14 -3.98 1.68
C THR A 683 18.11 -4.46 2.70
N VAL A 684 17.18 -5.35 2.30
CA VAL A 684 16.19 -5.97 3.21
C VAL A 684 16.18 -7.49 3.06
N SER A 685 17.37 -8.10 3.01
CA SER A 685 17.53 -9.56 3.08
C SER A 685 17.97 -9.98 4.47
N ASP A 686 17.04 -9.91 5.42
CA ASP A 686 17.04 -10.76 6.62
C ASP A 686 15.68 -10.63 7.29
N LEU A 687 14.69 -11.42 6.82
CA LEU A 687 13.60 -12.05 7.60
C LEU A 687 12.53 -12.65 6.64
N ALA A 688 12.46 -13.99 6.66
CA ALA A 688 11.39 -14.87 6.15
C ALA A 688 11.18 -15.02 4.61
N PRO A 689 11.61 -16.15 4.00
CA PRO A 689 11.26 -16.51 2.63
C PRO A 689 9.98 -17.36 2.61
N GLY A 690 8.95 -16.98 1.84
CA GLY A 690 7.90 -17.96 1.50
C GLY A 690 6.54 -17.49 0.99
N GLN A 691 6.11 -16.24 1.17
CA GLN A 691 4.72 -15.86 0.81
C GLN A 691 4.60 -14.81 -0.31
N SER A 692 5.54 -13.87 -0.41
CA SER A 692 5.46 -12.82 -1.45
C SER A 692 5.64 -13.35 -2.88
N SER A 693 6.47 -14.37 -3.09
CA SER A 693 6.72 -14.90 -4.44
C SER A 693 5.54 -15.67 -5.05
N LEU A 694 4.62 -16.17 -4.21
CA LEU A 694 3.43 -16.90 -4.66
C LEU A 694 2.31 -15.93 -5.08
N ASP A 695 2.14 -14.83 -4.34
CA ASP A 695 1.15 -13.79 -4.67
C ASP A 695 1.56 -13.01 -5.93
N ASP A 696 2.85 -12.74 -6.10
CA ASP A 696 3.37 -12.09 -7.32
C ASP A 696 3.22 -12.99 -8.56
N MET A 697 3.42 -14.31 -8.42
CA MET A 697 3.16 -15.26 -9.52
C MET A 697 1.67 -15.33 -9.87
N LYS A 698 0.81 -15.35 -8.86
CA LYS A 698 -0.65 -15.45 -9.03
C LYS A 698 -1.24 -14.19 -9.67
N LEU A 699 -0.70 -13.02 -9.36
CA LEU A 699 -1.07 -11.75 -9.98
C LEU A 699 -0.65 -11.70 -11.46
N LEU A 700 0.52 -12.24 -11.79
CA LEU A 700 1.00 -12.35 -13.17
C LEU A 700 0.21 -13.39 -13.97
N GLU A 701 -0.17 -14.49 -13.36
CA GLU A 701 -0.99 -15.55 -13.96
C GLU A 701 -2.41 -15.06 -14.24
N GLN A 702 -3.02 -14.33 -13.29
CA GLN A 702 -4.31 -13.65 -13.51
C GLN A 702 -4.24 -12.59 -14.62
N ARG A 703 -3.14 -11.83 -14.71
CA ARG A 703 -2.98 -10.83 -15.76
C ARG A 703 -2.72 -11.47 -17.13
N ALA A 704 -2.05 -12.62 -17.17
CA ALA A 704 -1.87 -13.42 -18.38
C ALA A 704 -3.19 -14.07 -18.84
N GLU A 705 -4.02 -14.55 -17.91
CA GLU A 705 -5.36 -15.07 -18.20
C GLU A 705 -6.32 -13.98 -18.71
N GLN A 706 -6.26 -12.77 -18.14
CA GLN A 706 -7.04 -11.63 -18.62
C GLN A 706 -6.67 -11.24 -20.06
N LEU A 707 -5.37 -11.16 -20.36
CA LEU A 707 -4.89 -10.89 -21.71
C LEU A 707 -5.23 -12.03 -22.70
N ALA A 708 -5.25 -13.29 -22.23
CA ALA A 708 -5.69 -14.43 -23.03
C ALA A 708 -7.20 -14.42 -23.29
N ALA A 709 -8.01 -13.98 -22.31
CA ALA A 709 -9.46 -13.84 -22.44
C ALA A 709 -9.85 -12.67 -23.37
N GLU A 710 -9.10 -11.56 -23.33
CA GLU A 710 -9.24 -10.44 -24.28
C GLU A 710 -8.86 -10.89 -25.70
N ALA A 711 -7.78 -11.65 -25.87
CA ALA A 711 -7.39 -12.22 -27.16
C ALA A 711 -8.41 -13.23 -27.73
N GLN A 712 -9.18 -13.90 -26.86
CA GLN A 712 -10.28 -14.78 -27.28
C GLN A 712 -11.56 -14.02 -27.67
N ARG A 713 -11.78 -12.82 -27.09
CA ARG A 713 -12.91 -11.94 -27.47
C ARG A 713 -12.72 -11.30 -28.85
N ASP A 714 -11.48 -11.03 -29.24
CA ASP A 714 -11.14 -10.44 -30.55
C ASP A 714 -10.99 -11.46 -31.69
N ALA A 715 -11.23 -12.75 -31.44
CA ALA A 715 -11.26 -13.76 -32.50
C ALA A 715 -12.59 -13.69 -33.27
N PRO A 716 -12.59 -13.66 -34.62
CA PRO A 716 -13.83 -13.68 -35.39
C PRO A 716 -14.59 -14.99 -35.16
N PRO A 717 -15.94 -14.97 -35.18
CA PRO A 717 -16.73 -16.17 -34.90
C PRO A 717 -16.41 -17.26 -35.93
N ARG A 718 -16.17 -18.48 -35.44
CA ARG A 718 -15.92 -19.64 -36.30
C ARG A 718 -17.10 -19.83 -37.26
N PRO A 719 -16.86 -20.14 -38.55
CA PRO A 719 -17.93 -20.34 -39.51
C PRO A 719 -18.82 -21.49 -39.06
N LYS A 720 -20.13 -21.27 -39.06
CA LYS A 720 -21.14 -22.30 -38.79
C LYS A 720 -20.99 -23.39 -39.84
N ASP A 721 -20.77 -24.62 -39.41
CA ASP A 721 -20.81 -25.80 -40.27
C ASP A 721 -22.19 -25.87 -40.95
N HIS A 722 -22.24 -25.54 -42.24
CA HIS A 722 -23.41 -25.82 -43.05
C HIS A 722 -23.51 -27.34 -43.25
N ALA A 723 -24.52 -27.91 -42.61
CA ALA A 723 -24.95 -29.28 -42.80
C ALA A 723 -25.08 -29.62 -44.30
N ARG A 724 -24.52 -30.76 -44.67
CA ARG A 724 -24.73 -31.41 -45.97
C ARG A 724 -26.24 -31.59 -46.21
N THR A 725 -26.77 -30.94 -47.24
CA THR A 725 -28.00 -31.38 -47.92
C THR A 725 -27.63 -32.03 -49.26
N PRO A 726 -28.25 -33.17 -49.60
CA PRO A 726 -27.84 -34.00 -50.75
C PRO A 726 -28.34 -33.42 -52.08
N ALA A 727 -27.64 -33.83 -53.14
CA ALA A 727 -27.82 -33.44 -54.52
C ALA A 727 -29.26 -33.56 -55.03
N HIS A 728 -29.73 -32.55 -55.77
CA HIS A 728 -30.79 -32.71 -56.76
C HIS A 728 -30.45 -31.98 -58.06
N VAL A 729 -30.72 -32.72 -59.13
CA VAL A 729 -30.39 -32.51 -60.55
C VAL A 729 -31.07 -31.27 -61.15
N ALA A 730 -30.36 -30.62 -62.09
CA ALA A 730 -30.81 -29.49 -62.91
C ALA A 730 -32.14 -29.71 -63.65
N PRO A 731 -32.78 -28.61 -64.10
CA PRO A 731 -32.96 -28.50 -65.54
C PRO A 731 -32.58 -27.12 -66.11
N ARG A 732 -32.23 -27.19 -67.39
CA ARG A 732 -31.77 -26.13 -68.29
C ARG A 732 -32.86 -25.10 -68.60
N GLY A 733 -32.42 -23.85 -68.79
CA GLY A 733 -32.66 -23.07 -70.01
C GLY A 733 -33.99 -22.33 -70.16
N ALA A 734 -33.91 -21.00 -70.13
CA ALA A 734 -34.60 -19.97 -70.93
C ALA A 734 -34.35 -18.64 -70.17
N GLY A 735 -33.72 -17.61 -70.70
CA GLY A 735 -33.77 -17.06 -72.04
C GLY A 735 -34.40 -15.68 -71.93
N THR A 736 -33.57 -14.63 -71.88
CA THR A 736 -33.65 -13.30 -72.52
C THR A 736 -32.77 -12.30 -71.79
#